data_AF-A0A7X7G0Z3-F1
#
_entry.id   AF-A0A7X7G0Z3-F1
#
_cell.length_a   1.000
_cell.length_b   1.000
_cell.length_c   1.000
_cell.angle_alpha   90.00
_cell.angle_beta   90.00
_cell.angle_gamma   90.00
#
_symmetry.space_group_name_H-M   'P 1'
#
loop_
_entity.id
_entity.type
_entity.pdbx_description
1 polymer ?
#
loop_
_entity_poly.entity_id
_entity_poly.type
_entity_poly.pdbx_seq_one_letter_code
_entity_poly.pdbx_strand_id
1 'polypeptide(L)'
;MSKALVIVESPAKVKTINKILGPNFKVTSSMGHLIDLPKSTLGVDVDKGFEPKLIVLRDKQKVLTRLKKEAASKKEIYFATDPDREGEAIGWNLIPHLAGDGKKVYRVVFHEITKEAVLRAFKEKHDFDPNKINAQNARRILDRIVGYLISPVLWKKVGSRLSAGRVQSVALRLIVDREREIRAFTPVEYWQIAALLKKEGVDPALEAQLERINGEKLDLKSQEDALRVTEDMKNKLFRVTAVTTREIRKNPLPPFITSTLQQEAFSKFGFNAQRTMMIAQELYEGIDLGGEDAVGLITYMRTDSFNLAKEAIERVRGYIGEKYDKAYLPDEPNRYKSKKSAQEAHEAIRPTDVFREPEAVKKALTEDQFKIYDLIWKRFVSCQMTPAVFENKKVEITAGPYQFGASGSTLIFPGCLSLYRTNGEEDGKQDLAPYQEADLLAMVEVRPTQHFTKPPAKYSEASLVKALEEDGIGRPSTYASIIQTLLFRNYVTRDRGYFSPTDLGFIICDLLVANFPKVMDIGFTAGMEEHLDEVEEGTMDHVALLKDFYGPFKAELDNAMASLEKTTVTMDRTCPKCGAPALAVKWGKNGRFLSCPNFPDCKHAEAYPTGVPCPEPDCGGELVERRNRRGGVFYGCSRYPECKHISNKLPNPSSD
;
A
#
# COMPACT_ATOMS: atom_id res chain seq x y z
N MET A 1 3.58 -43.59 17.04
CA MET A 1 3.22 -42.22 17.47
C MET A 1 4.36 -41.29 17.15
N SER A 2 4.11 -40.09 16.61
CA SER A 2 5.17 -39.10 16.33
C SER A 2 5.93 -38.73 17.62
N LYS A 3 7.22 -38.46 17.53
CA LYS A 3 8.09 -38.17 18.69
C LYS A 3 8.00 -36.72 19.14
N ALA A 4 7.76 -35.79 18.21
CA ALA A 4 7.73 -34.35 18.44
C ALA A 4 6.44 -33.69 17.92
N LEU A 5 6.08 -32.54 18.50
CA LEU A 5 5.06 -31.63 17.99
C LEU A 5 5.73 -30.45 17.28
N VAL A 6 5.21 -30.05 16.13
CA VAL A 6 5.60 -28.82 15.42
C VAL A 6 4.39 -27.91 15.35
N ILE A 7 4.56 -26.65 15.74
CA ILE A 7 3.50 -25.63 15.76
C ILE A 7 3.87 -24.53 14.77
N VAL A 8 2.97 -24.28 13.82
CA VAL A 8 3.06 -23.19 12.82
C VAL A 8 1.89 -22.22 13.00
N GLU A 9 1.96 -20.97 12.51
CA GLU A 9 0.84 -20.04 12.73
C GLU A 9 -0.39 -20.33 11.86
N SER A 10 -0.20 -20.78 10.62
CA SER A 10 -1.31 -20.98 9.67
C SER A 10 -1.63 -22.46 9.38
N PRO A 11 -2.90 -22.81 9.09
CA PRO A 11 -3.27 -24.17 8.73
C PRO A 11 -2.68 -24.66 7.40
N ALA A 12 -2.46 -23.76 6.44
CA ALA A 12 -1.97 -24.12 5.11
C ALA A 12 -0.55 -24.71 5.16
N LYS A 13 0.32 -24.14 6.00
CA LYS A 13 1.69 -24.64 6.25
C LYS A 13 1.73 -26.08 6.77
N VAL A 14 0.67 -26.53 7.44
CA VAL A 14 0.63 -27.85 8.10
C VAL A 14 0.82 -28.97 7.07
N LYS A 15 0.10 -28.94 5.94
CA LYS A 15 0.19 -30.01 4.92
C LYS A 15 1.60 -30.08 4.35
N THR A 16 2.15 -28.94 3.95
CA THR A 16 3.47 -28.77 3.33
C THR A 16 4.59 -29.28 4.25
N ILE A 17 4.68 -28.74 5.47
CA ILE A 17 5.76 -29.07 6.40
C ILE A 17 5.62 -30.51 6.91
N ASN A 18 4.39 -31.00 7.12
CA ASN A 18 4.18 -32.38 7.57
C ASN A 18 4.67 -33.40 6.54
N LYS A 19 4.51 -33.10 5.24
CA LYS A 19 5.02 -33.95 4.16
C LYS A 19 6.55 -33.96 4.12
N ILE A 20 7.19 -32.80 4.31
CA ILE A 20 8.65 -32.64 4.33
C ILE A 20 9.31 -33.36 5.53
N LEU A 21 8.77 -33.17 6.74
CA LEU A 21 9.36 -33.71 7.97
C LEU A 21 9.06 -35.20 8.19
N GLY A 22 7.99 -35.71 7.59
CA GLY A 22 7.60 -37.11 7.68
C GLY A 22 7.06 -37.54 9.06
N PRO A 23 6.92 -38.85 9.29
CA PRO A 23 6.09 -39.41 10.38
C PRO A 23 6.65 -39.20 11.80
N ASN A 24 7.91 -38.79 11.94
CA ASN A 24 8.52 -38.51 13.24
C ASN A 24 7.96 -37.25 13.90
N PHE A 25 7.38 -36.35 13.11
CA PHE A 25 6.81 -35.09 13.57
C PHE A 25 5.30 -35.11 13.40
N LYS A 26 4.59 -34.47 14.33
CA LYS A 26 3.19 -34.08 14.10
C LYS A 26 3.16 -32.58 13.96
N VAL A 27 2.75 -32.09 12.79
CA VAL A 27 2.60 -30.65 12.54
C VAL A 27 1.16 -30.23 12.81
N THR A 28 0.99 -29.10 13.47
CA THR A 28 -0.31 -28.50 13.82
C THR A 28 -0.23 -26.99 13.75
N SER A 29 -1.38 -26.31 13.71
CA SER A 29 -1.45 -24.85 13.60
C SER A 29 -2.03 -24.20 14.85
N SER A 30 -1.49 -23.04 15.24
CA SER A 30 -2.07 -22.17 16.26
C SER A 30 -3.23 -21.32 15.75
N MET A 31 -3.43 -21.22 14.44
CA MET A 31 -4.43 -20.33 13.82
C MET A 31 -4.23 -18.85 14.24
N GLY A 32 -2.97 -18.42 14.18
CA GLY A 32 -2.49 -17.09 14.62
C GLY A 32 -2.33 -16.97 16.13
N HIS A 33 -2.53 -15.76 16.65
CA HIS A 33 -2.49 -15.45 18.08
C HIS A 33 -3.60 -16.16 18.85
N LEU A 34 -3.23 -16.88 19.90
CA LEU A 34 -4.16 -17.45 20.90
C LEU A 34 -4.22 -16.61 22.18
N ILE A 35 -3.19 -15.80 22.41
CA ILE A 35 -2.92 -15.05 23.64
C ILE A 35 -2.65 -13.61 23.24
N ASP A 36 -3.37 -12.69 23.86
CA ASP A 36 -3.24 -11.25 23.60
C ASP A 36 -3.76 -10.48 24.82
N LEU A 37 -3.57 -9.17 24.79
CA LEU A 37 -4.15 -8.25 25.76
C LEU A 37 -5.70 -8.30 25.74
N PRO A 38 -6.38 -8.16 26.89
CA PRO A 38 -7.84 -8.21 26.99
C PRO A 38 -8.54 -7.19 26.09
N LYS A 39 -9.67 -7.57 25.49
CA LYS A 39 -10.41 -6.69 24.55
C LYS A 39 -11.08 -5.49 25.21
N SER A 40 -11.42 -5.58 26.49
CA SER A 40 -12.29 -4.62 27.19
C SER A 40 -11.58 -3.75 28.23
N THR A 41 -10.32 -4.02 28.54
CA THR A 41 -9.52 -3.25 29.50
C THR A 41 -8.20 -2.85 28.84
N LEU A 42 -7.50 -1.84 29.39
CA LEU A 42 -6.19 -1.45 28.89
C LEU A 42 -5.24 -2.65 28.85
N GLY A 43 -5.21 -3.43 29.93
CA GLY A 43 -4.43 -4.66 30.01
C GLY A 43 -2.91 -4.43 30.12
N VAL A 44 -2.49 -3.20 30.39
CA VAL A 44 -1.09 -2.80 30.56
C VAL A 44 -1.02 -2.03 31.88
N ASP A 45 -0.09 -2.41 32.76
CA ASP A 45 0.18 -1.70 34.00
C ASP A 45 1.25 -0.61 33.74
N VAL A 46 0.80 0.61 33.46
CA VAL A 46 1.69 1.74 33.11
C VAL A 46 2.57 2.20 34.27
N ASP A 47 2.19 1.88 35.51
CA ASP A 47 2.95 2.26 36.71
C ASP A 47 4.01 1.21 37.07
N LYS A 48 3.81 -0.04 36.64
CA LYS A 48 4.76 -1.15 36.83
C LYS A 48 5.49 -1.52 35.54
N GLY A 49 6.20 -0.54 34.97
CA GLY A 49 7.08 -0.79 33.82
C GLY A 49 6.35 -1.31 32.57
N PHE A 50 5.07 -0.97 32.41
CA PHE A 50 4.23 -1.38 31.27
C PHE A 50 4.00 -2.90 31.16
N GLU A 51 3.97 -3.61 32.29
CA GLU A 51 3.73 -5.05 32.29
C GLU A 51 2.39 -5.42 31.59
N PRO A 52 2.42 -6.25 30.53
CA PRO A 52 1.21 -6.64 29.81
C PRO A 52 0.49 -7.80 30.51
N LYS A 53 -0.81 -7.64 30.76
CA LYS A 53 -1.70 -8.71 31.20
C LYS A 53 -2.21 -9.50 30.00
N LEU A 54 -1.43 -10.48 29.57
CA LEU A 54 -1.81 -11.39 28.48
C LEU A 54 -2.85 -12.41 28.95
N ILE A 55 -3.88 -12.62 28.14
CA ILE A 55 -4.94 -13.60 28.40
C ILE A 55 -5.15 -14.50 27.18
N VAL A 56 -5.64 -15.72 27.43
CA VAL A 56 -6.15 -16.57 26.35
C VAL A 56 -7.42 -15.94 25.78
N LEU A 57 -7.45 -15.73 24.47
CA LEU A 57 -8.61 -15.18 23.78
C LEU A 57 -9.79 -16.18 23.85
N ARG A 58 -10.97 -15.69 24.27
CA ARG A 58 -12.16 -16.54 24.49
C ARG A 58 -12.54 -17.38 23.27
N ASP A 59 -12.50 -16.78 22.08
CA ASP A 59 -12.80 -17.42 20.80
C ASP A 59 -11.72 -18.42 20.34
N LYS A 60 -10.57 -18.44 21.03
CA LYS A 60 -9.41 -19.27 20.72
C LYS A 60 -9.19 -20.42 21.71
N GLN A 61 -10.00 -20.51 22.77
CA GLN A 61 -9.90 -21.54 23.81
C GLN A 61 -9.93 -22.97 23.25
N LYS A 62 -10.80 -23.24 22.26
CA LYS A 62 -10.90 -24.57 21.62
C LYS A 62 -9.59 -24.98 20.94
N VAL A 63 -8.92 -24.03 20.28
CA VAL A 63 -7.64 -24.26 19.60
C VAL A 63 -6.55 -24.55 20.65
N LEU A 64 -6.48 -23.77 21.72
CA LEU A 64 -5.50 -24.00 22.79
C LEU A 64 -5.69 -25.36 23.46
N THR A 65 -6.93 -25.76 23.75
CA THR A 65 -7.24 -27.08 24.33
C THR A 65 -6.78 -28.22 23.41
N ARG A 66 -6.98 -28.09 22.10
CA ARG A 66 -6.47 -29.05 21.11
C ARG A 66 -4.95 -29.14 21.18
N LEU A 67 -4.24 -28.00 21.15
CA LEU A 67 -2.78 -27.96 21.20
C LEU A 67 -2.22 -28.59 22.49
N LYS A 68 -2.84 -28.31 23.65
CA LYS A 68 -2.47 -28.93 24.92
C LYS A 68 -2.57 -30.46 24.87
N LYS A 69 -3.68 -30.97 24.33
CA LYS A 69 -3.88 -32.43 24.16
C LYS A 69 -2.82 -33.04 23.24
N GLU A 70 -2.48 -32.37 22.15
CA GLU A 70 -1.47 -32.85 21.20
C GLU A 70 -0.06 -32.81 21.80
N ALA A 71 0.25 -31.78 22.58
CA ALA A 71 1.52 -31.59 23.25
C ALA A 71 1.73 -32.57 24.41
N ALA A 72 0.68 -33.02 25.09
CA ALA A 72 0.77 -33.85 26.31
C ALA A 72 1.62 -35.12 26.13
N SER A 73 1.53 -35.77 24.97
CA SER A 73 2.25 -37.02 24.66
C SER A 73 3.67 -36.82 24.10
N LYS A 74 4.15 -35.58 23.97
CA LYS A 74 5.40 -35.25 23.24
C LYS A 74 6.47 -34.76 24.19
N LYS A 75 7.71 -35.22 23.97
CA LYS A 75 8.90 -34.79 24.73
C LYS A 75 9.52 -33.50 24.17
N GLU A 76 9.31 -33.24 22.89
CA GLU A 76 9.86 -32.10 22.18
C GLU A 76 8.75 -31.32 21.47
N ILE A 77 8.81 -29.99 21.56
CA ILE A 77 7.91 -29.05 20.89
C ILE A 77 8.77 -28.07 20.08
N TYR A 78 8.51 -28.00 18.78
CA TYR A 78 9.16 -27.09 17.85
C TYR A 78 8.16 -25.99 17.48
N PHE A 79 8.59 -24.73 17.61
CA PHE A 79 7.83 -23.56 17.14
C PHE A 79 8.44 -23.10 15.82
N ALA A 80 7.69 -23.31 14.74
CA ALA A 80 8.04 -22.99 13.37
C ALA A 80 7.13 -21.86 12.84
N THR A 81 6.94 -20.83 13.65
CA THR A 81 6.24 -19.60 13.28
C THR A 81 7.08 -18.75 12.33
N ASP A 82 6.45 -17.78 11.67
CA ASP A 82 7.12 -16.84 10.76
C ASP A 82 8.39 -16.20 11.35
N PRO A 83 9.37 -15.83 10.49
CA PRO A 83 10.68 -15.33 10.92
C PRO A 83 10.69 -13.86 11.37
N ASP A 84 9.51 -13.26 11.63
CA ASP A 84 9.36 -11.88 12.08
C ASP A 84 9.10 -11.79 13.60
N ARG A 85 9.12 -10.56 14.14
CA ARG A 85 8.86 -10.31 15.57
C ARG A 85 7.47 -10.77 16.02
N GLU A 86 6.48 -10.79 15.11
CA GLU A 86 5.13 -11.26 15.40
C GLU A 86 5.13 -12.79 15.60
N GLY A 87 5.76 -13.53 14.69
CA GLY A 87 5.95 -14.98 14.77
C GLY A 87 6.74 -15.39 16.02
N GLU A 88 7.74 -14.60 16.41
CA GLU A 88 8.51 -14.81 17.64
C GLU A 88 7.61 -14.73 18.87
N ALA A 89 6.80 -13.67 18.99
CA ALA A 89 5.87 -13.50 20.10
C ALA A 89 4.75 -14.56 20.11
N ILE A 90 4.24 -14.99 18.95
CA ILE A 90 3.24 -16.08 18.87
C ILE A 90 3.80 -17.35 19.49
N GLY A 91 5.02 -17.76 19.09
CA GLY A 91 5.65 -18.96 19.59
C GLY A 91 5.92 -18.86 21.10
N TRP A 92 6.51 -17.74 21.54
CA TRP A 92 6.87 -17.49 22.93
C TRP A 92 5.68 -17.59 23.87
N ASN A 93 4.58 -16.90 23.53
CA ASN A 93 3.39 -16.84 24.38
C ASN A 93 2.73 -18.22 24.59
N LEU A 94 2.94 -19.18 23.68
CA LEU A 94 2.37 -20.52 23.79
C LEU A 94 3.18 -21.45 24.71
N ILE A 95 4.45 -21.15 24.97
CA ILE A 95 5.35 -22.01 25.76
C ILE A 95 4.76 -22.33 27.15
N PRO A 96 4.33 -21.34 27.97
CA PRO A 96 3.83 -21.62 29.32
C PRO A 96 2.58 -22.52 29.33
N HIS A 97 1.85 -22.58 28.21
CA HIS A 97 0.63 -23.37 28.10
C HIS A 97 0.85 -24.78 27.55
N LEU A 98 1.95 -25.03 26.83
CA LEU A 98 2.17 -26.27 26.09
C LEU A 98 3.36 -27.10 26.59
N ALA A 99 4.43 -26.41 27.02
CA ALA A 99 5.68 -27.03 27.41
C ALA A 99 5.68 -27.50 28.87
N GLY A 100 5.13 -26.72 29.80
CA GLY A 100 5.20 -27.02 31.25
C GLY A 100 6.65 -27.26 31.74
N ASP A 101 6.80 -27.79 32.95
CA ASP A 101 8.12 -28.15 33.48
C ASP A 101 8.53 -29.54 32.94
N GLY A 102 9.49 -29.58 32.02
CA GLY A 102 10.16 -30.83 31.61
C GLY A 102 10.11 -31.20 30.11
N LYS A 103 9.47 -30.41 29.24
CA LYS A 103 9.55 -30.61 27.78
C LYS A 103 10.64 -29.73 27.16
N LYS A 104 11.31 -30.26 26.14
CA LYS A 104 12.27 -29.47 25.34
C LYS A 104 11.52 -28.62 24.33
N VAL A 105 11.85 -27.34 24.30
CA VAL A 105 11.29 -26.35 23.36
C VAL A 105 12.38 -25.93 22.40
N TYR A 106 12.05 -25.81 21.12
CA TYR A 106 12.97 -25.34 20.08
C TYR A 106 12.28 -24.31 19.20
N ARG A 107 13.01 -23.25 18.81
CA ARG A 107 12.61 -22.30 17.78
C ARG A 107 13.22 -22.73 16.45
N VAL A 108 12.41 -22.73 15.38
CA VAL A 108 12.83 -23.08 14.02
C VAL A 108 12.48 -21.95 13.09
N VAL A 109 13.46 -21.40 12.37
CA VAL A 109 13.30 -20.24 11.50
C VAL A 109 13.62 -20.65 10.05
N PHE A 110 12.75 -20.29 9.11
CA PHE A 110 13.01 -20.43 7.67
C PHE A 110 12.28 -19.30 6.91
N HIS A 111 12.85 -18.89 5.77
CA HIS A 111 12.34 -17.78 4.94
C HIS A 111 11.66 -18.26 3.65
N GLU A 112 11.68 -19.58 3.40
CA GLU A 112 11.01 -20.27 2.31
C GLU A 112 10.63 -21.68 2.75
N ILE A 113 9.56 -22.23 2.18
CA ILE A 113 9.07 -23.58 2.50
C ILE A 113 9.45 -24.55 1.39
N THR A 114 10.76 -24.78 1.28
CA THR A 114 11.36 -25.83 0.44
C THR A 114 11.79 -27.01 1.31
N LYS A 115 11.95 -28.20 0.70
CA LYS A 115 12.38 -29.40 1.43
C LYS A 115 13.74 -29.17 2.08
N GLU A 116 14.66 -28.58 1.34
CA GLU A 116 16.03 -28.30 1.77
C GLU A 116 16.08 -27.27 2.90
N ALA A 117 15.35 -26.15 2.78
CA ALA A 117 15.33 -25.11 3.79
C ALA A 117 14.71 -25.58 5.11
N VAL A 118 13.56 -26.27 5.04
CA VAL A 118 12.88 -26.80 6.23
C VAL A 118 13.75 -27.85 6.93
N LEU A 119 14.34 -28.80 6.19
CA LEU A 119 15.20 -29.82 6.82
C LEU A 119 16.48 -29.23 7.42
N ARG A 120 17.03 -28.17 6.84
CA ARG A 120 18.18 -27.43 7.40
C ARG A 120 17.79 -26.71 8.69
N ALA A 121 16.69 -25.97 8.69
CA ALA A 121 16.21 -25.23 9.85
C ALA A 121 15.96 -26.13 11.07
N PHE A 122 15.47 -27.36 10.85
CA PHE A 122 15.26 -28.34 11.92
C PHE A 122 16.56 -28.94 12.50
N LYS A 123 17.70 -28.77 11.82
CA LYS A 123 19.02 -29.15 12.35
C LYS A 123 19.65 -28.03 13.20
N GLU A 124 19.39 -26.77 12.88
CA GLU A 124 20.09 -25.61 13.44
C GLU A 124 19.54 -25.09 14.77
N LYS A 125 18.39 -25.61 15.26
CA LYS A 125 17.78 -25.39 16.60
C LYS A 125 18.15 -24.06 17.28
N HIS A 126 17.28 -23.07 17.15
CA HIS A 126 17.46 -21.76 17.77
C HIS A 126 16.76 -21.65 19.13
N ASP A 127 17.25 -20.71 19.94
CA ASP A 127 16.51 -20.15 21.06
C ASP A 127 15.57 -19.05 20.57
N PHE A 128 14.56 -18.73 21.38
CA PHE A 128 13.73 -17.57 21.13
C PHE A 128 14.53 -16.29 21.37
N ASP A 129 14.34 -15.31 20.50
CA ASP A 129 15.00 -14.02 20.60
C ASP A 129 14.23 -13.07 21.55
N PRO A 130 14.78 -12.75 22.74
CA PRO A 130 14.12 -11.88 23.71
C PRO A 130 13.90 -10.46 23.17
N ASN A 131 14.80 -9.96 22.32
CA ASN A 131 14.73 -8.60 21.81
C ASN A 131 13.59 -8.47 20.79
N LYS A 132 13.41 -9.45 19.90
CA LYS A 132 12.23 -9.54 19.03
C LYS A 132 10.92 -9.59 19.81
N ILE A 133 10.88 -10.38 20.87
CA ILE A 133 9.70 -10.47 21.75
C ILE A 133 9.41 -9.11 22.41
N ASN A 134 10.44 -8.45 22.95
CA ASN A 134 10.32 -7.15 23.60
C ASN A 134 9.90 -6.05 22.61
N ALA A 135 10.46 -6.03 21.40
CA ALA A 135 10.07 -5.12 20.34
C ALA A 135 8.59 -5.31 19.95
N GLN A 136 8.14 -6.55 19.81
CA GLN A 136 6.74 -6.83 19.50
C GLN A 136 5.79 -6.47 20.66
N ASN A 137 6.20 -6.73 21.91
CA ASN A 137 5.44 -6.34 23.09
C ASN A 137 5.34 -4.82 23.21
N ALA A 138 6.45 -4.08 23.04
CA ALA A 138 6.47 -2.63 23.04
C ALA A 138 5.56 -2.07 21.95
N ARG A 139 5.66 -2.57 20.71
CA ARG A 139 4.74 -2.21 19.61
C ARG A 139 3.28 -2.42 20.01
N ARG A 140 2.95 -3.60 20.54
CA ARG A 140 1.59 -3.97 20.93
C ARG A 140 1.05 -3.08 22.04
N ILE A 141 1.90 -2.72 23.01
CA ILE A 141 1.58 -1.83 24.13
C ILE A 141 1.39 -0.38 23.64
N LEU A 142 2.27 0.15 22.79
CA LEU A 142 2.14 1.47 22.18
C LEU A 142 0.79 1.62 21.46
N ASP A 143 0.49 0.67 20.57
CA ASP A 143 -0.77 0.67 19.82
C ASP A 143 -1.98 0.54 20.75
N ARG A 144 -1.84 -0.22 21.85
CA ARG A 144 -2.87 -0.35 22.89
C ARG A 144 -3.09 0.96 23.63
N ILE A 145 -2.03 1.63 24.07
CA ILE A 145 -2.08 2.89 24.81
C ILE A 145 -2.78 3.95 23.96
N VAL A 146 -2.31 4.17 22.73
CA VAL A 146 -2.90 5.16 21.82
C VAL A 146 -4.35 4.82 21.51
N GLY A 147 -4.61 3.59 21.06
CA GLY A 147 -5.94 3.19 20.64
C GLY A 147 -6.95 3.20 21.77
N TYR A 148 -6.61 2.65 22.94
CA TYR A 148 -7.54 2.51 24.05
C TYR A 148 -7.77 3.84 24.79
N LEU A 149 -6.77 4.73 24.86
CA LEU A 149 -6.89 5.98 25.61
C LEU A 149 -7.45 7.14 24.76
N ILE A 150 -7.16 7.20 23.45
CA ILE A 150 -7.76 8.24 22.57
C ILE A 150 -9.21 7.90 22.21
N SER A 151 -9.56 6.62 22.01
CA SER A 151 -10.92 6.27 21.55
C SER A 151 -12.06 6.81 22.44
N PRO A 152 -11.98 6.77 23.79
CA PRO A 152 -12.97 7.40 24.66
C PRO A 152 -13.11 8.91 24.45
N VAL A 153 -12.00 9.61 24.13
CA VAL A 153 -12.03 11.04 23.80
C VAL A 153 -12.85 11.25 22.52
N LEU A 154 -12.58 10.48 21.47
CA LEU A 154 -13.35 10.53 20.22
C LEU A 154 -14.83 10.20 20.44
N TRP A 155 -15.15 9.23 21.32
CA TRP A 155 -16.52 8.86 21.62
C TRP A 155 -17.28 9.94 22.36
N LYS A 156 -16.62 10.59 23.32
CA LYS A 156 -17.20 11.68 24.11
C LYS A 156 -17.42 12.93 23.27
N LYS A 157 -16.53 13.20 22.30
CA LYS A 157 -16.49 14.47 21.57
C LYS A 157 -17.12 14.42 20.18
N VAL A 158 -17.05 13.29 19.47
CA VAL A 158 -17.54 13.15 18.08
C VAL A 158 -18.63 12.09 17.96
N GLY A 159 -18.35 10.83 18.32
CA GLY A 159 -19.32 9.76 18.15
C GLY A 159 -18.82 8.36 18.51
N SER A 160 -19.74 7.42 18.71
CA SER A 160 -19.40 6.06 19.14
C SER A 160 -18.65 5.25 18.07
N ARG A 161 -17.86 4.25 18.49
CA ARG A 161 -17.16 3.25 17.63
C ARG A 161 -16.06 3.83 16.72
N LEU A 162 -15.59 5.03 17.04
CA LEU A 162 -14.42 5.65 16.44
C LEU A 162 -13.14 5.08 17.06
N SER A 163 -12.01 5.16 16.35
CA SER A 163 -10.72 4.71 16.85
C SER A 163 -9.60 5.58 16.30
N ALA A 164 -8.63 5.91 17.15
CA ALA A 164 -7.36 6.45 16.69
C ALA A 164 -6.27 5.39 16.86
N GLY A 165 -5.15 5.60 16.18
CA GLY A 165 -3.95 4.80 16.33
C GLY A 165 -2.82 5.51 15.61
N ARG A 166 -1.60 5.40 16.14
CA ARG A 166 -0.44 6.14 15.67
C ARG A 166 -0.31 6.11 14.14
N VAL A 167 -0.26 4.90 13.57
CA VAL A 167 -0.06 4.71 12.13
C VAL A 167 -1.33 5.00 11.31
N GLN A 168 -2.51 4.56 11.76
CA GLN A 168 -3.76 4.80 11.02
C GLN A 168 -4.14 6.27 10.94
N SER A 169 -3.91 7.04 12.00
CA SER A 169 -4.30 8.44 12.07
C SER A 169 -3.42 9.30 11.17
N VAL A 170 -2.11 8.98 11.08
CA VAL A 170 -1.21 9.66 10.13
C VAL A 170 -1.53 9.28 8.68
N ALA A 171 -1.87 8.02 8.40
CA ALA A 171 -2.33 7.63 7.06
C ALA A 171 -3.62 8.37 6.63
N LEU A 172 -4.55 8.60 7.57
CA LEU A 172 -5.71 9.45 7.34
C LEU A 172 -5.30 10.89 7.04
N ARG A 173 -4.36 11.44 7.80
CA ARG A 173 -3.83 12.79 7.61
C ARG A 173 -3.26 12.98 6.21
N LEU A 174 -2.46 12.03 5.69
CA LEU A 174 -1.95 12.10 4.31
C LEU A 174 -3.08 12.28 3.29
N ILE A 175 -4.16 11.50 3.42
CA ILE A 175 -5.31 11.56 2.51
C ILE A 175 -6.07 12.89 2.67
N VAL A 176 -6.24 13.38 3.90
CA VAL A 176 -6.89 14.65 4.20
C VAL A 176 -6.10 15.83 3.65
N ASP A 177 -4.79 15.86 3.87
CA ASP A 177 -3.91 16.93 3.42
C ASP A 177 -3.84 16.95 1.88
N ARG A 178 -3.78 15.79 1.21
CA ARG A 178 -3.92 15.72 -0.26
C ARG A 178 -5.24 16.28 -0.77
N GLU A 179 -6.36 15.98 -0.11
CA GLU A 179 -7.66 16.52 -0.50
C GLU A 179 -7.73 18.04 -0.29
N ARG A 180 -7.05 18.57 0.74
CA ARG A 180 -6.91 20.03 0.93
C ARG A 180 -6.10 20.69 -0.17
N GLU A 181 -4.96 20.09 -0.54
CA GLU A 181 -4.15 20.56 -1.67
C GLU A 181 -5.00 20.63 -2.95
N ILE A 182 -5.80 19.59 -3.23
CA ILE A 182 -6.69 19.54 -4.39
C ILE A 182 -7.76 20.65 -4.33
N ARG A 183 -8.37 20.88 -3.15
CA ARG A 183 -9.41 21.90 -2.97
C ARG A 183 -8.89 23.33 -3.03
N ALA A 184 -7.67 23.57 -2.56
CA ALA A 184 -7.02 24.88 -2.59
C ALA A 184 -6.37 25.19 -3.96
N PHE A 185 -6.21 24.18 -4.81
CA PHE A 185 -5.56 24.32 -6.10
C PHE A 185 -6.40 25.16 -7.07
N THR A 186 -5.83 26.25 -7.55
CA THR A 186 -6.39 27.06 -8.63
C THR A 186 -5.66 26.74 -9.93
N PRO A 187 -6.33 26.16 -10.94
CA PRO A 187 -5.70 25.87 -12.22
C PRO A 187 -5.17 27.15 -12.89
N VAL A 188 -3.90 27.11 -13.28
CA VAL A 188 -3.26 28.16 -14.07
C VAL A 188 -3.29 27.72 -15.54
N GLU A 189 -3.77 28.62 -16.39
CA GLU A 189 -3.75 28.47 -17.83
C GLU A 189 -2.32 28.55 -18.37
N TYR A 190 -1.98 27.66 -19.31
CA TYR A 190 -0.77 27.78 -20.11
C TYR A 190 -0.99 27.22 -21.51
N TRP A 191 -0.21 27.71 -22.47
CA TRP A 191 -0.30 27.28 -23.85
C TRP A 191 0.96 26.56 -24.30
N GLN A 192 0.76 25.48 -25.06
CA GLN A 192 1.83 24.79 -25.78
C GLN A 192 1.63 25.00 -27.26
N ILE A 193 2.73 25.12 -28.00
CA ILE A 193 2.70 25.27 -29.45
C ILE A 193 3.46 24.10 -30.06
N ALA A 194 2.77 23.30 -30.88
CA ALA A 194 3.37 22.26 -31.68
C ALA A 194 3.41 22.72 -33.16
N ALA A 195 4.50 22.45 -33.85
CA ALA A 195 4.61 22.67 -35.28
C ALA A 195 4.69 21.32 -36.01
N LEU A 196 3.86 21.15 -37.03
CA LEU A 196 3.94 20.04 -37.97
C LEU A 196 4.75 20.49 -39.18
N LEU A 197 5.90 19.85 -39.39
CA LEU A 197 6.97 20.31 -40.26
C LEU A 197 7.30 19.22 -41.29
N LYS A 198 7.27 19.56 -42.58
CA LYS A 198 7.53 18.62 -43.67
C LYS A 198 8.93 18.84 -44.26
N LYS A 199 9.73 17.78 -44.30
CA LYS A 199 10.93 17.69 -45.13
C LYS A 199 10.55 17.08 -46.49
N GLU A 200 11.11 17.61 -47.57
CA GLU A 200 10.88 17.07 -48.91
C GLU A 200 11.33 15.60 -48.99
N GLY A 201 10.47 14.73 -49.54
CA GLY A 201 10.75 13.29 -49.67
C GLY A 201 10.66 12.48 -48.36
N VAL A 202 10.21 13.07 -47.25
CA VAL A 202 10.05 12.38 -45.95
C VAL A 202 8.61 12.50 -45.48
N ASP A 203 7.98 11.36 -45.19
CA ASP A 203 6.64 11.26 -44.58
C ASP A 203 6.66 10.21 -43.44
N PRO A 204 5.87 10.37 -42.36
CA PRO A 204 5.00 11.52 -42.08
C PRO A 204 5.79 12.79 -41.70
N ALA A 205 5.10 13.94 -41.68
CA ALA A 205 5.67 15.19 -41.21
C ALA A 205 6.10 15.10 -39.72
N LEU A 206 7.17 15.82 -39.37
CA LEU A 206 7.73 15.91 -38.04
C LEU A 206 6.85 16.79 -37.15
N GLU A 207 6.45 16.28 -35.99
CA GLU A 207 5.83 17.12 -34.96
C GLU A 207 6.91 17.57 -33.96
N ALA A 208 7.16 18.88 -33.91
CA ALA A 208 8.13 19.50 -33.01
C ALA A 208 7.44 20.45 -32.03
N GLN A 209 7.83 20.41 -30.75
CA GLN A 209 7.27 21.26 -29.69
C GLN A 209 8.11 22.52 -29.52
N LEU A 210 7.47 23.68 -29.37
CA LEU A 210 8.15 24.93 -29.06
C LEU A 210 8.75 24.86 -27.65
N GLU A 211 10.06 24.99 -27.53
CA GLU A 211 10.77 24.91 -26.25
C GLU A 211 11.11 26.31 -25.69
N ARG A 212 11.49 27.26 -26.57
CA ARG A 212 12.00 28.58 -26.18
C ARG A 212 11.66 29.68 -27.19
N ILE A 213 11.63 30.92 -26.70
CA ILE A 213 11.50 32.15 -27.48
C ILE A 213 12.63 33.09 -27.05
N ASN A 214 13.43 33.60 -27.98
CA ASN A 214 14.59 34.47 -27.68
C ASN A 214 15.59 33.84 -26.68
N GLY A 215 15.71 32.51 -26.64
CA GLY A 215 16.56 31.77 -25.70
C GLY A 215 15.96 31.57 -24.30
N GLU A 216 14.83 32.20 -23.98
CA GLU A 216 14.13 32.03 -22.70
C GLU A 216 13.10 30.90 -22.75
N LYS A 217 12.81 30.28 -21.59
CA LYS A 217 11.79 29.24 -21.49
C LYS A 217 10.42 29.81 -21.85
N LEU A 218 9.60 28.97 -22.48
CA LEU A 218 8.23 29.32 -22.84
C LEU A 218 7.40 29.74 -21.62
N ASP A 219 6.74 30.89 -21.71
CA ASP A 219 5.79 31.40 -20.69
C ASP A 219 4.55 32.00 -21.37
N LEU A 220 3.77 31.16 -22.07
CA LEU A 220 2.52 31.59 -22.73
C LEU A 220 1.34 31.40 -21.79
N LYS A 221 0.82 32.51 -21.25
CA LYS A 221 -0.24 32.52 -20.23
C LYS A 221 -1.64 32.76 -20.78
N SER A 222 -1.77 33.14 -22.05
CA SER A 222 -3.04 33.52 -22.65
C SER A 222 -3.17 33.07 -24.09
N GLN A 223 -4.43 32.96 -24.55
CA GLN A 223 -4.74 32.70 -25.95
C GLN A 223 -4.17 33.78 -26.88
N GLU A 224 -4.21 35.05 -26.46
CA GLU A 224 -3.70 36.18 -27.25
C GLU A 224 -2.19 36.07 -27.48
N ASP A 225 -1.42 35.70 -26.44
CA ASP A 225 0.01 35.44 -26.55
C ASP A 225 0.30 34.29 -27.51
N ALA A 226 -0.43 33.18 -27.38
CA ALA A 226 -0.26 32.03 -28.24
C ALA A 226 -0.57 32.38 -29.71
N LEU A 227 -1.69 33.07 -29.97
CA LEU A 227 -2.08 33.49 -31.32
C LEU A 227 -1.05 34.45 -31.93
N ARG A 228 -0.59 35.44 -31.18
CA ARG A 228 0.46 36.37 -31.60
C ARG A 228 1.73 35.64 -32.03
N VAL A 229 2.16 34.65 -31.24
CA VAL A 229 3.33 33.82 -31.56
C VAL A 229 3.07 32.97 -32.81
N THR A 230 1.91 32.33 -32.92
CA THR A 230 1.59 31.51 -34.11
C THR A 230 1.47 32.33 -35.39
N GLU A 231 0.99 33.58 -35.31
CA GLU A 231 0.84 34.45 -36.48
C GLU A 231 2.21 34.92 -36.99
N ASP A 232 3.13 35.33 -36.10
CA ASP A 232 4.51 35.68 -36.50
C ASP A 232 5.23 34.49 -37.16
N MET A 233 4.92 33.25 -36.76
CA MET A 233 5.54 32.03 -37.30
C MET A 233 5.17 31.71 -38.76
N LYS A 234 4.00 32.14 -39.25
CA LYS A 234 3.47 31.70 -40.57
C LYS A 234 4.40 31.95 -41.75
N ASN A 235 5.21 33.00 -41.66
CA ASN A 235 6.13 33.42 -42.73
C ASN A 235 7.61 33.15 -42.40
N LYS A 236 7.90 32.36 -41.36
CA LYS A 236 9.27 32.03 -40.97
C LYS A 236 9.73 30.74 -41.66
N LEU A 237 11.01 30.69 -41.98
CA LEU A 237 11.66 29.49 -42.48
C LEU A 237 12.10 28.62 -41.29
N PHE A 238 11.66 27.37 -41.25
CA PHE A 238 12.10 26.41 -40.25
C PHE A 238 13.36 25.70 -40.73
N ARG A 239 14.38 25.67 -39.89
CA ARG A 239 15.67 25.02 -40.18
C ARG A 239 16.13 24.17 -39.01
N VAL A 240 16.59 22.96 -39.29
CA VAL A 240 17.28 22.13 -38.29
C VAL A 240 18.63 22.75 -37.97
N THR A 241 18.87 23.04 -36.69
CA THR A 241 20.11 23.66 -36.21
C THR A 241 21.06 22.69 -35.54
N ALA A 242 20.53 21.63 -34.94
CA ALA A 242 21.34 20.60 -34.30
C ALA A 242 20.61 19.26 -34.33
N VAL A 243 21.38 18.19 -34.47
CA VAL A 243 20.89 16.82 -34.32
C VAL A 243 21.81 16.11 -33.35
N THR A 244 21.28 15.76 -32.18
CA THR A 244 22.06 15.07 -31.14
C THR A 244 21.55 13.67 -30.92
N THR A 245 22.48 12.72 -30.84
CA THR A 245 22.20 11.32 -30.54
C THR A 245 22.91 10.95 -29.23
N ARG A 246 22.19 10.29 -28.33
CA ARG A 246 22.73 9.82 -27.04
C ARG A 246 22.24 8.42 -26.73
N GLU A 247 23.14 7.58 -26.27
CA GLU A 247 22.79 6.30 -25.67
C GLU A 247 22.20 6.54 -24.27
N ILE A 248 21.03 6.00 -23.99
CA ILE A 248 20.41 5.98 -22.66
C ILE A 248 20.24 4.54 -22.23
N ARG A 249 20.71 4.24 -21.02
CA ARG A 249 20.54 2.92 -20.40
C ARG A 249 19.43 2.96 -19.38
N LYS A 250 18.53 1.98 -19.46
CA LYS A 250 17.52 1.75 -18.44
C LYS A 250 17.89 0.53 -17.61
N ASN A 251 18.30 0.80 -16.38
CA ASN A 251 18.71 -0.24 -15.45
C ASN A 251 17.53 -1.12 -15.02
N PRO A 252 17.78 -2.40 -14.74
CA PRO A 252 16.77 -3.28 -14.19
C PRO A 252 16.31 -2.81 -12.81
N LEU A 253 15.00 -2.92 -12.57
CA LEU A 253 14.41 -2.59 -11.28
C LEU A 253 14.78 -3.64 -10.22
N PRO A 254 14.86 -3.26 -8.93
CA PRO A 254 15.17 -4.19 -7.85
C PRO A 254 14.14 -5.33 -7.76
N PRO A 255 14.49 -6.47 -7.12
CA PRO A 255 13.53 -7.53 -6.81
C PRO A 255 12.40 -6.98 -5.92
N PHE A 256 11.31 -7.71 -5.80
CA PHE A 256 10.18 -7.21 -5.03
C PHE A 256 10.46 -7.19 -3.53
N ILE A 257 10.02 -6.11 -2.89
CA ILE A 257 9.66 -6.06 -1.48
C ILE A 257 8.14 -5.90 -1.36
N THR A 258 7.59 -5.99 -0.16
CA THR A 258 6.14 -5.98 0.07
C THR A 258 5.43 -4.77 -0.55
N SER A 259 5.99 -3.58 -0.35
CA SER A 259 5.46 -2.31 -0.87
C SER A 259 5.43 -2.29 -2.40
N THR A 260 6.56 -2.60 -3.05
CA THR A 260 6.68 -2.61 -4.51
C THR A 260 5.82 -3.69 -5.16
N LEU A 261 5.64 -4.86 -4.52
CA LEU A 261 4.72 -5.90 -5.00
C LEU A 261 3.27 -5.42 -4.96
N GLN A 262 2.85 -4.79 -3.85
CA GLN A 262 1.50 -4.23 -3.72
C GLN A 262 1.24 -3.13 -4.76
N GLN A 263 2.22 -2.26 -5.01
CA GLN A 263 2.13 -1.20 -6.01
C GLN A 263 1.97 -1.76 -7.44
N GLU A 264 2.83 -2.70 -7.84
CA GLU A 264 2.78 -3.28 -9.19
C GLU A 264 1.54 -4.16 -9.40
N ALA A 265 1.12 -4.95 -8.40
CA ALA A 265 -0.10 -5.75 -8.47
C ALA A 265 -1.36 -4.88 -8.63
N PHE A 266 -1.41 -3.73 -7.96
CA PHE A 266 -2.50 -2.76 -8.14
C PHE A 266 -2.44 -2.13 -9.54
N SER A 267 -1.28 -1.65 -9.98
CA SER A 267 -1.10 -0.98 -11.28
C SER A 267 -1.44 -1.90 -12.46
N LYS A 268 -1.02 -3.17 -12.40
CA LYS A 268 -1.21 -4.14 -13.50
C LYS A 268 -2.52 -4.90 -13.45
N PHE A 269 -3.01 -5.23 -12.25
CA PHE A 269 -4.16 -6.14 -12.09
C PHE A 269 -5.33 -5.54 -11.31
N GLY A 270 -5.20 -4.32 -10.78
CA GLY A 270 -6.20 -3.72 -9.90
C GLY A 270 -6.34 -4.44 -8.55
N PHE A 271 -5.36 -5.26 -8.16
CA PHE A 271 -5.40 -5.99 -6.89
C PHE A 271 -5.06 -5.05 -5.74
N ASN A 272 -5.96 -4.94 -4.77
CA ASN A 272 -5.70 -4.21 -3.54
C ASN A 272 -4.63 -4.92 -2.69
N ALA A 273 -4.05 -4.21 -1.71
CA ALA A 273 -2.98 -4.71 -0.87
C ALA A 273 -3.41 -5.98 -0.11
N GLN A 274 -4.65 -6.02 0.40
CA GLN A 274 -5.16 -7.21 1.10
C GLN A 274 -5.22 -8.45 0.21
N ARG A 275 -5.75 -8.32 -1.02
CA ARG A 275 -5.83 -9.43 -2.00
C ARG A 275 -4.44 -9.87 -2.41
N THR A 276 -3.54 -8.92 -2.69
CA THR A 276 -2.14 -9.20 -3.05
C THR A 276 -1.44 -9.99 -1.96
N MET A 277 -1.56 -9.58 -0.69
CA MET A 277 -0.92 -10.27 0.44
C MET A 277 -1.53 -11.64 0.71
N MET A 278 -2.84 -11.81 0.51
CA MET A 278 -3.51 -13.12 0.61
C MET A 278 -2.95 -14.10 -0.41
N ILE A 279 -2.86 -13.70 -1.68
CA ILE A 279 -2.33 -14.53 -2.76
C ILE A 279 -0.84 -14.85 -2.52
N ALA A 280 -0.04 -13.85 -2.14
CA ALA A 280 1.37 -14.05 -1.84
C ALA A 280 1.57 -15.01 -0.65
N GLN A 281 0.71 -14.92 0.38
CA GLN A 281 0.72 -15.87 1.49
C GLN A 281 0.46 -17.30 1.03
N GLU A 282 -0.54 -17.53 0.16
CA GLU A 282 -0.81 -18.86 -0.40
C GLU A 282 0.38 -19.41 -1.19
N LEU A 283 1.03 -18.56 -2.00
CA LEU A 283 2.22 -18.93 -2.77
C LEU A 283 3.41 -19.28 -1.86
N TYR A 284 3.57 -18.61 -0.72
CA TYR A 284 4.62 -18.90 0.26
C TYR A 284 4.33 -20.18 1.07
N GLU A 285 3.10 -20.38 1.52
CA GLU A 285 2.71 -21.49 2.41
C GLU A 285 2.69 -22.86 1.72
N GLY A 286 2.44 -22.85 0.40
CA GLY A 286 2.70 -23.97 -0.49
C GLY A 286 1.56 -24.29 -1.44
N ILE A 287 1.93 -24.65 -2.68
CA ILE A 287 1.03 -25.08 -3.74
C ILE A 287 1.29 -26.55 -4.06
N ASP A 288 0.21 -27.31 -4.31
CA ASP A 288 0.28 -28.70 -4.77
C ASP A 288 0.46 -28.71 -6.29
N LEU A 289 1.67 -28.98 -6.77
CA LEU A 289 2.02 -28.88 -8.20
C LEU A 289 1.62 -30.10 -9.04
N GLY A 290 1.10 -31.17 -8.42
CA GLY A 290 0.73 -32.40 -9.11
C GLY A 290 1.97 -33.21 -9.55
N GLY A 291 2.33 -34.20 -8.74
CA GLY A 291 3.49 -35.09 -8.99
C GLY A 291 4.68 -34.84 -8.05
N GLU A 292 4.81 -33.62 -7.52
CA GLU A 292 5.75 -33.27 -6.44
C GLU A 292 5.02 -33.10 -5.08
N ASP A 293 5.80 -32.98 -4.01
CA ASP A 293 5.29 -32.51 -2.72
C ASP A 293 4.82 -31.06 -2.81
N ALA A 294 3.81 -30.68 -2.01
CA ALA A 294 3.42 -29.27 -1.93
C ALA A 294 4.66 -28.44 -1.56
N VAL A 295 4.85 -27.30 -2.22
CA VAL A 295 6.07 -26.50 -2.11
C VAL A 295 5.73 -25.01 -2.11
N GLY A 296 6.43 -24.25 -1.26
CA GLY A 296 6.38 -22.78 -1.31
C GLY A 296 7.00 -22.30 -2.61
N LEU A 297 6.24 -21.58 -3.44
CA LEU A 297 6.69 -21.05 -4.72
C LEU A 297 7.49 -19.76 -4.60
N ILE A 298 7.27 -18.99 -3.52
CA ILE A 298 7.98 -17.74 -3.26
C ILE A 298 8.60 -17.71 -1.86
N THR A 299 9.59 -16.84 -1.67
CA THR A 299 10.12 -16.46 -0.35
C THR A 299 9.09 -15.65 0.46
N TYR A 300 9.39 -15.42 1.73
CA TYR A 300 8.50 -14.71 2.64
C TYR A 300 8.07 -13.33 2.11
N MET A 301 6.76 -13.09 2.06
CA MET A 301 6.16 -11.94 1.37
C MET A 301 6.11 -10.65 2.19
N ARG A 302 6.49 -10.68 3.47
CA ARG A 302 6.54 -9.51 4.36
C ARG A 302 8.01 -9.15 4.61
N THR A 303 8.55 -8.34 3.72
CA THR A 303 9.96 -7.96 3.68
C THR A 303 10.08 -6.54 3.13
N ASP A 304 11.02 -5.79 3.66
CA ASP A 304 11.47 -4.47 3.18
C ASP A 304 12.91 -4.53 2.66
N SER A 305 13.45 -5.74 2.49
CA SER A 305 14.82 -5.99 2.07
C SER A 305 14.90 -6.40 0.60
N PHE A 306 15.76 -5.74 -0.17
CA PHE A 306 16.11 -6.15 -1.54
C PHE A 306 17.21 -7.22 -1.60
N ASN A 307 17.68 -7.69 -0.44
CA ASN A 307 18.75 -8.67 -0.36
C ASN A 307 18.35 -9.98 -1.07
N LEU A 308 19.33 -10.63 -1.69
CA LEU A 308 19.16 -11.93 -2.35
C LEU A 308 20.25 -12.87 -1.83
N ALA A 309 19.87 -14.09 -1.47
CA ALA A 309 20.78 -15.12 -1.05
C ALA A 309 21.77 -15.44 -2.17
N LYS A 310 23.02 -15.77 -1.80
CA LYS A 310 24.09 -16.03 -2.76
C LYS A 310 23.70 -17.16 -3.72
N GLU A 311 23.10 -18.22 -3.18
CA GLU A 311 22.63 -19.37 -3.95
C GLU A 311 21.52 -18.97 -4.94
N ALA A 312 20.64 -18.04 -4.56
CA ALA A 312 19.58 -17.56 -5.44
C ALA A 312 20.16 -16.74 -6.61
N ILE A 313 21.15 -15.89 -6.34
CA ILE A 313 21.90 -15.13 -7.37
C ILE A 313 22.62 -16.09 -8.33
N GLU A 314 23.32 -17.08 -7.80
CA GLU A 314 24.03 -18.08 -8.61
C GLU A 314 23.05 -18.85 -9.52
N ARG A 315 21.90 -19.29 -8.99
CA ARG A 315 20.88 -20.02 -9.77
C ARG A 315 20.24 -19.16 -10.85
N VAL A 316 19.83 -17.92 -10.57
CA VAL A 316 19.21 -17.06 -11.59
C VAL A 316 20.20 -16.65 -12.67
N ARG A 317 21.47 -16.43 -12.33
CA ARG A 317 22.52 -16.19 -13.33
C ARG A 317 22.75 -17.41 -14.22
N GLY A 318 22.76 -18.61 -13.64
CA GLY A 318 22.78 -19.87 -14.39
C GLY A 318 21.60 -19.98 -15.35
N TYR A 319 20.38 -19.74 -14.86
CA TYR A 319 19.17 -19.72 -15.68
C TYR A 319 19.27 -18.73 -16.84
N ILE A 320 19.71 -17.48 -16.59
CA ILE A 320 19.87 -16.47 -17.64
C ILE A 320 20.91 -16.92 -18.67
N GLY A 321 22.06 -17.44 -18.23
CA GLY A 321 23.11 -17.91 -19.11
C GLY A 321 22.73 -19.14 -19.96
N GLU A 322 21.78 -19.95 -19.51
CA GLU A 322 21.24 -21.09 -20.26
C GLU A 322 20.12 -20.69 -21.24
N LYS A 323 19.30 -19.70 -20.88
CA LYS A 323 18.05 -19.37 -21.60
C LYS A 323 18.13 -18.15 -22.50
N TYR A 324 19.09 -17.27 -22.28
CA TYR A 324 19.25 -16.02 -23.01
C TYR A 324 20.64 -15.91 -23.62
N ASP A 325 20.77 -15.06 -24.64
CA ASP A 325 22.07 -14.74 -25.22
C ASP A 325 23.01 -14.14 -24.17
N LYS A 326 24.32 -14.36 -24.34
CA LYS A 326 25.36 -13.88 -23.42
C LYS A 326 25.24 -12.38 -23.10
N ALA A 327 24.76 -11.57 -24.05
CA ALA A 327 24.56 -10.14 -23.88
C ALA A 327 23.54 -9.76 -22.78
N TYR A 328 22.65 -10.68 -22.36
CA TYR A 328 21.65 -10.43 -21.32
C TYR A 328 22.16 -10.68 -19.89
N LEU A 329 23.30 -11.37 -19.75
CA LEU A 329 23.89 -11.70 -18.46
C LEU A 329 24.97 -10.68 -18.10
N PRO A 330 24.81 -9.88 -17.03
CA PRO A 330 25.86 -8.98 -16.56
C PRO A 330 27.10 -9.75 -16.10
N ASP A 331 28.29 -9.18 -16.31
CA ASP A 331 29.57 -9.78 -15.87
C ASP A 331 29.57 -10.05 -14.36
N GLU A 332 29.10 -9.08 -13.58
CA GLU A 332 28.94 -9.17 -12.12
C GLU A 332 27.45 -9.20 -11.71
N PRO A 333 27.08 -9.83 -10.59
CA PRO A 333 25.69 -9.82 -10.11
C PRO A 333 25.23 -8.40 -9.76
N ASN A 334 24.02 -8.05 -10.19
CA ASN A 334 23.40 -6.77 -9.82
C ASN A 334 23.07 -6.78 -8.33
N ARG A 335 23.46 -5.72 -7.61
CA ARG A 335 23.21 -5.57 -6.17
C ARG A 335 22.32 -4.36 -5.91
N TYR A 336 21.36 -4.55 -5.01
CA TYR A 336 20.36 -3.54 -4.65
C TYR A 336 20.46 -3.25 -3.16
N LYS A 337 20.48 -1.96 -2.80
CA LYS A 337 20.63 -1.52 -1.42
C LYS A 337 19.26 -1.30 -0.78
N SER A 338 19.03 -1.94 0.36
CA SER A 338 17.86 -1.69 1.20
C SER A 338 18.01 -0.39 1.99
N LYS A 339 16.90 0.12 2.56
CA LYS A 339 16.98 1.23 3.53
C LYS A 339 17.75 0.78 4.77
N LYS A 340 18.41 1.71 5.47
CA LYS A 340 19.15 1.39 6.72
C LYS A 340 18.24 0.76 7.79
N SER A 341 16.97 1.15 7.81
CA SER A 341 15.96 0.64 8.73
C SER A 341 15.30 -0.66 8.26
N ALA A 342 15.74 -1.25 7.14
CA ALA A 342 15.16 -2.49 6.65
C ALA A 342 15.62 -3.67 7.50
N GLN A 343 14.74 -4.65 7.69
CA GLN A 343 15.08 -5.89 8.37
C GLN A 343 15.92 -6.76 7.43
N GLU A 344 17.22 -6.43 7.27
CA GLU A 344 18.14 -7.06 6.30
C GLU A 344 18.34 -8.57 6.51
N ALA A 345 17.90 -9.11 7.66
CA ALA A 345 17.79 -10.55 7.90
C ALA A 345 16.76 -11.25 7.00
N HIS A 346 15.89 -10.49 6.30
CA HIS A 346 14.94 -11.02 5.34
C HIS A 346 15.45 -10.88 3.91
N GLU A 347 15.01 -11.80 3.06
CA GLU A 347 15.28 -11.77 1.62
C GLU A 347 14.16 -11.02 0.88
N ALA A 348 14.45 -10.56 -0.32
CA ALA A 348 13.44 -10.07 -1.25
C ALA A 348 12.41 -11.16 -1.60
N ILE A 349 11.24 -10.73 -2.05
CA ILE A 349 10.19 -11.59 -2.60
C ILE A 349 10.62 -12.06 -3.99
N ARG A 350 10.94 -13.35 -4.08
CA ARG A 350 11.40 -14.02 -5.30
C ARG A 350 10.86 -15.45 -5.37
N PRO A 351 10.92 -16.12 -6.53
CA PRO A 351 10.68 -17.56 -6.61
C PRO A 351 11.67 -18.34 -5.73
N THR A 352 11.20 -19.42 -5.10
CA THR A 352 12.08 -20.35 -4.37
C THR A 352 12.97 -21.15 -5.32
N ASP A 353 12.50 -21.39 -6.55
CA ASP A 353 13.30 -21.96 -7.63
C ASP A 353 12.98 -21.27 -8.95
N VAL A 354 13.99 -20.65 -9.56
CA VAL A 354 13.85 -19.94 -10.84
C VAL A 354 13.43 -20.86 -11.99
N PHE A 355 13.77 -22.15 -11.94
CA PHE A 355 13.43 -23.12 -12.99
C PHE A 355 11.95 -23.52 -12.97
N ARG A 356 11.19 -23.16 -11.92
CA ARG A 356 9.73 -23.23 -11.92
C ARG A 356 9.15 -22.07 -12.71
N GLU A 357 9.37 -22.08 -14.03
CA GLU A 357 8.87 -21.04 -14.93
C GLU A 357 7.34 -20.89 -14.79
N PRO A 358 6.78 -19.66 -14.87
CA PRO A 358 5.36 -19.43 -14.63
C PRO A 358 4.42 -20.34 -15.43
N GLU A 359 4.70 -20.54 -16.73
CA GLU A 359 3.87 -21.38 -17.60
C GLU A 359 3.92 -22.88 -17.21
N ALA A 360 5.03 -23.35 -16.63
CA ALA A 360 5.18 -24.74 -16.19
C ALA A 360 4.30 -25.06 -14.98
N VAL A 361 4.11 -24.10 -14.06
CA VAL A 361 3.29 -24.27 -12.85
C VAL A 361 1.86 -23.77 -12.99
N LYS A 362 1.53 -23.10 -14.09
CA LYS A 362 0.23 -22.45 -14.34
C LYS A 362 -0.99 -23.34 -14.11
N LYS A 363 -0.93 -24.63 -14.48
CA LYS A 363 -2.05 -25.57 -14.31
C LYS A 363 -2.38 -25.86 -12.85
N ALA A 364 -1.42 -25.69 -11.94
CA ALA A 364 -1.60 -25.88 -10.50
C ALA A 364 -2.05 -24.59 -9.78
N LEU A 365 -2.05 -23.45 -10.48
CA LEU A 365 -2.37 -22.14 -9.91
C LEU A 365 -3.75 -21.67 -10.34
N THR A 366 -4.42 -20.96 -9.44
CA THR A 366 -5.55 -20.11 -9.84
C THR A 366 -5.04 -18.95 -10.73
N GLU A 367 -5.94 -18.31 -11.47
CA GLU A 367 -5.56 -17.17 -12.33
C GLU A 367 -4.88 -16.04 -11.56
N ASP A 368 -5.39 -15.73 -10.36
CA ASP A 368 -4.83 -14.71 -9.48
C ASP A 368 -3.44 -15.08 -8.95
N GLN A 369 -3.26 -16.34 -8.52
CA GLN A 369 -1.97 -16.87 -8.09
C GLN A 369 -0.95 -16.85 -9.22
N PHE A 370 -1.35 -17.26 -10.43
CA PHE A 370 -0.50 -17.20 -11.62
C PHE A 370 -0.05 -15.77 -11.91
N LYS A 371 -0.96 -14.79 -11.90
CA LYS A 371 -0.63 -13.37 -12.14
C LYS A 371 0.42 -12.84 -11.16
N ILE A 372 0.27 -13.13 -9.87
CA ILE A 372 1.24 -12.68 -8.84
C ILE A 372 2.56 -13.44 -8.97
N TYR A 373 2.52 -14.76 -9.19
CA TYR A 373 3.73 -15.55 -9.36
C TYR A 373 4.53 -15.15 -10.62
N ASP A 374 3.87 -14.99 -11.76
CA ASP A 374 4.47 -14.51 -13.02
C ASP A 374 5.11 -13.14 -12.84
N LEU A 375 4.41 -12.23 -12.15
CA LEU A 375 4.95 -10.90 -11.84
C LEU A 375 6.23 -10.99 -11.00
N ILE A 376 6.21 -11.77 -9.91
CA ILE A 376 7.36 -11.98 -9.01
C ILE A 376 8.53 -12.61 -9.77
N TRP A 377 8.25 -13.65 -10.55
CA TRP A 377 9.27 -14.37 -11.33
C TRP A 377 9.94 -13.45 -12.35
N LYS A 378 9.16 -12.71 -13.16
CA LYS A 378 9.70 -11.79 -14.16
C LYS A 378 10.54 -10.68 -13.53
N ARG A 379 10.11 -10.14 -12.38
CA ARG A 379 10.87 -9.10 -11.67
C ARG A 379 12.18 -9.65 -11.12
N PHE A 380 12.17 -10.86 -10.55
CA PHE A 380 13.38 -11.50 -10.03
C PHE A 380 14.39 -11.82 -11.14
N VAL A 381 13.97 -12.41 -12.26
CA VAL A 381 14.91 -12.71 -13.35
C VAL A 381 15.42 -11.41 -13.98
N SER A 382 14.53 -10.47 -14.30
CA SER A 382 14.93 -9.18 -14.90
C SER A 382 15.87 -8.36 -14.00
N CYS A 383 15.78 -8.46 -12.67
CA CYS A 383 16.70 -7.75 -11.77
C CYS A 383 18.17 -8.20 -11.90
N GLN A 384 18.43 -9.39 -12.45
CA GLN A 384 19.78 -9.91 -12.68
C GLN A 384 20.19 -9.89 -14.17
N MET A 385 19.44 -9.18 -15.02
CA MET A 385 19.78 -9.00 -16.44
C MET A 385 20.51 -7.67 -16.68
N THR A 386 21.13 -7.52 -17.85
CA THR A 386 21.73 -6.25 -18.29
C THR A 386 20.70 -5.15 -18.54
N PRO A 387 21.07 -3.86 -18.45
CA PRO A 387 20.19 -2.75 -18.80
C PRO A 387 19.65 -2.84 -20.23
N ALA A 388 18.45 -2.30 -20.45
CA ALA A 388 18.00 -1.98 -21.80
C ALA A 388 18.76 -0.75 -22.32
N VAL A 389 19.05 -0.74 -23.62
CA VAL A 389 19.79 0.34 -24.29
C VAL A 389 18.89 0.97 -25.32
N PHE A 390 18.74 2.28 -25.21
CA PHE A 390 18.00 3.12 -26.14
C PHE A 390 18.95 4.09 -26.82
N GLU A 391 18.71 4.35 -28.09
CA GLU A 391 19.26 5.50 -28.78
C GLU A 391 18.21 6.61 -28.75
N ASN A 392 18.53 7.72 -28.07
CA ASN A 392 17.71 8.91 -28.07
C ASN A 392 18.26 9.92 -29.06
N LYS A 393 17.44 10.30 -30.03
CA LYS A 393 17.75 11.36 -31.01
C LYS A 393 16.92 12.60 -30.68
N LYS A 394 17.54 13.77 -30.63
CA LYS A 394 16.87 15.07 -30.51
C LYS A 394 17.22 15.92 -31.74
N VAL A 395 16.19 16.40 -32.42
CA VAL A 395 16.29 17.35 -33.53
C VAL A 395 15.87 18.72 -33.00
N GLU A 396 16.79 19.68 -33.07
CA GLU A 396 16.54 21.06 -32.67
C GLU A 396 16.35 21.93 -33.91
N ILE A 397 15.29 22.74 -33.90
CA ILE A 397 14.81 23.48 -35.07
C ILE A 397 14.64 24.94 -34.67
N THR A 398 15.02 25.86 -35.55
CA THR A 398 14.79 27.29 -35.37
C THR A 398 13.91 27.87 -36.46
N ALA A 399 13.13 28.89 -36.08
CA ALA A 399 12.38 29.73 -36.99
C ALA A 399 12.43 31.17 -36.45
N GLY A 400 13.41 31.96 -36.88
CA GLY A 400 13.66 33.29 -36.29
C GLY A 400 13.98 33.21 -34.78
N PRO A 401 13.23 33.88 -33.90
CA PRO A 401 13.47 33.84 -32.44
C PRO A 401 13.01 32.53 -31.76
N TYR A 402 12.32 31.66 -32.49
CA TYR A 402 11.66 30.47 -31.94
C TYR A 402 12.56 29.25 -32.04
N GLN A 403 12.60 28.46 -30.96
CA GLN A 403 13.37 27.22 -30.87
C GLN A 403 12.43 26.07 -30.54
N PHE A 404 12.41 25.07 -31.41
CA PHE A 404 11.61 23.86 -31.32
C PHE A 404 12.48 22.64 -31.09
N GLY A 405 11.91 21.62 -30.44
CA GLY A 405 12.54 20.33 -30.24
C GLY A 405 11.60 19.19 -30.63
N ALA A 406 12.15 18.19 -31.31
CA ALA A 406 11.53 16.89 -31.49
C ALA A 406 12.47 15.82 -30.92
N SER A 407 11.93 14.88 -30.14
CA SER A 407 12.71 13.79 -29.53
C SER A 407 12.12 12.44 -29.91
N GLY A 408 13.00 11.50 -30.25
CA GLY A 408 12.68 10.13 -30.61
C GLY A 408 13.57 9.18 -29.81
N SER A 409 13.07 8.00 -29.51
CA SER A 409 13.79 6.96 -28.77
C SER A 409 13.60 5.64 -29.46
N THR A 410 14.70 5.00 -29.83
CA THR A 410 14.73 3.70 -30.50
C THR A 410 15.37 2.68 -29.57
N LEU A 411 14.67 1.58 -29.31
CA LEU A 411 15.20 0.48 -28.52
C LEU A 411 16.28 -0.26 -29.33
N ILE A 412 17.53 -0.15 -28.91
CA ILE A 412 18.68 -0.83 -29.53
C ILE A 412 18.84 -2.23 -28.97
N PHE A 413 18.69 -2.36 -27.64
CA PHE A 413 18.81 -3.64 -26.95
C PHE A 413 17.78 -3.74 -25.83
N PRO A 414 16.88 -4.74 -25.84
CA PRO A 414 15.82 -4.84 -24.84
C PRO A 414 16.31 -5.15 -23.43
N GLY A 415 17.46 -5.81 -23.25
CA GLY A 415 18.00 -6.15 -21.93
C GLY A 415 16.93 -6.68 -20.96
N CYS A 416 16.87 -6.11 -19.75
CA CYS A 416 15.86 -6.44 -18.73
C CYS A 416 14.40 -6.21 -19.15
N LEU A 417 14.13 -5.33 -20.14
CA LEU A 417 12.78 -5.05 -20.64
C LEU A 417 12.22 -6.16 -21.54
N SER A 418 13.03 -7.15 -21.90
CA SER A 418 12.56 -8.38 -22.55
C SER A 418 11.60 -9.18 -21.66
N LEU A 419 11.78 -9.10 -20.33
CA LEU A 419 10.96 -9.82 -19.36
C LEU A 419 10.01 -8.90 -18.59
N TYR A 420 10.46 -7.68 -18.25
CA TYR A 420 9.71 -6.82 -17.35
C TYR A 420 9.64 -5.37 -17.84
N ARG A 421 8.42 -4.90 -18.14
CA ARG A 421 8.12 -3.49 -18.45
C ARG A 421 7.13 -2.91 -17.44
N THR A 422 7.35 -1.68 -17.01
CA THR A 422 6.34 -0.93 -16.25
C THR A 422 5.29 -0.32 -17.18
N ASN A 423 4.10 -0.05 -16.67
CA ASN A 423 3.01 0.54 -17.46
C ASN A 423 3.41 1.97 -17.91
N GLY A 424 3.22 2.27 -19.20
CA GLY A 424 3.53 3.59 -19.79
C GLY A 424 4.90 3.70 -20.47
N GLU A 425 5.67 2.61 -20.52
CA GLU A 425 6.87 2.52 -21.37
C GLU A 425 6.48 2.29 -22.84
N GLU A 426 6.20 3.38 -23.56
CA GLU A 426 6.08 3.36 -25.02
C GLU A 426 7.42 3.78 -25.65
N ASP A 427 7.83 3.08 -26.72
CA ASP A 427 8.95 3.49 -27.56
C ASP A 427 8.57 4.80 -28.31
N GLY A 428 9.55 5.67 -28.56
CA GLY A 428 9.30 6.99 -29.14
C GLY A 428 8.62 6.89 -30.51
N LYS A 429 7.46 7.55 -30.67
CA LYS A 429 6.54 7.36 -31.82
C LYS A 429 6.99 7.96 -33.15
N GLN A 430 8.09 8.72 -33.21
CA GLN A 430 8.52 9.43 -34.43
C GLN A 430 9.93 9.01 -34.86
N ASP A 431 10.09 8.64 -36.12
CA ASP A 431 11.38 8.37 -36.74
C ASP A 431 12.11 9.68 -37.04
N LEU A 432 13.23 9.89 -36.38
CA LEU A 432 14.07 11.07 -36.54
C LEU A 432 15.31 10.81 -37.40
N ALA A 433 15.53 9.58 -37.89
CA ALA A 433 16.69 9.23 -38.72
C ALA A 433 16.89 10.14 -39.94
N PRO A 434 15.85 10.56 -40.69
CA PRO A 434 16.00 11.33 -41.93
C PRO A 434 16.50 12.78 -41.76
N TYR A 435 16.51 13.33 -40.55
CA TYR A 435 16.82 14.74 -40.30
C TYR A 435 18.32 14.97 -40.01
N GLN A 436 18.85 16.04 -40.59
CA GLN A 436 20.25 16.49 -40.54
C GLN A 436 20.34 17.99 -40.31
N GLU A 437 21.48 18.46 -39.81
CA GLU A 437 21.74 19.89 -39.66
C GLU A 437 21.60 20.63 -41.00
N ALA A 438 21.08 21.86 -40.91
CA ALA A 438 20.76 22.73 -42.04
C ALA A 438 19.58 22.29 -42.94
N ASP A 439 18.92 21.15 -42.68
CA ASP A 439 17.67 20.78 -43.35
C ASP A 439 16.64 21.91 -43.28
N LEU A 440 15.99 22.18 -44.40
CA LEU A 440 14.86 23.10 -44.49
C LEU A 440 13.55 22.31 -44.32
N LEU A 441 12.66 22.85 -43.49
CA LEU A 441 11.37 22.25 -43.20
C LEU A 441 10.25 23.21 -43.60
N ALA A 442 9.32 22.73 -44.41
CA ALA A 442 8.11 23.46 -44.74
C ALA A 442 7.10 23.36 -43.58
N MET A 443 6.58 24.49 -43.13
CA MET A 443 5.52 24.51 -42.14
C MET A 443 4.24 23.98 -42.77
N VAL A 444 3.72 22.86 -42.27
CA VAL A 444 2.39 22.35 -42.63
C VAL A 444 1.35 23.01 -41.75
N GLU A 445 1.60 23.04 -40.44
CA GLU A 445 0.67 23.59 -39.46
C GLU A 445 1.40 24.01 -38.19
N VAL A 446 0.89 25.03 -37.51
CA VAL A 446 1.29 25.38 -36.15
C VAL A 446 0.03 25.36 -35.28
N ARG A 447 0.03 24.51 -34.26
CA ARG A 447 -1.11 24.22 -33.41
C ARG A 447 -0.87 24.76 -32.01
N PRO A 448 -1.50 25.88 -31.63
CA PRO A 448 -1.57 26.28 -30.23
C PRO A 448 -2.60 25.39 -29.52
N THR A 449 -2.21 24.79 -28.40
CA THR A 449 -3.09 23.97 -27.55
C THR A 449 -3.16 24.58 -26.16
N GLN A 450 -4.39 24.79 -25.69
CA GLN A 450 -4.66 25.30 -24.35
C GLN A 450 -4.56 24.17 -23.34
N HIS A 451 -3.87 24.43 -22.24
CA HIS A 451 -3.77 23.52 -21.12
C HIS A 451 -4.03 24.26 -19.81
N PHE A 452 -4.36 23.48 -18.80
CA PHE A 452 -4.45 23.95 -17.43
C PHE A 452 -3.60 23.05 -16.55
N THR A 453 -2.89 23.65 -15.62
CA THR A 453 -2.20 22.88 -14.58
C THR A 453 -3.23 22.04 -13.83
N LYS A 454 -2.88 20.80 -13.46
CA LYS A 454 -3.78 19.88 -12.76
C LYS A 454 -3.43 19.85 -11.27
N PRO A 455 -4.43 19.67 -10.38
CA PRO A 455 -4.15 19.45 -8.97
C PRO A 455 -3.36 18.14 -8.77
N PRO A 456 -2.69 17.96 -7.62
CA PRO A 456 -2.03 16.70 -7.32
C PRO A 456 -3.06 15.54 -7.33
N ALA A 457 -2.65 14.37 -7.82
CA ALA A 457 -3.55 13.23 -7.92
C ALA A 457 -3.97 12.73 -6.53
N LYS A 458 -5.22 12.27 -6.40
CA LYS A 458 -5.67 11.55 -5.21
C LYS A 458 -4.83 10.30 -5.00
N TYR A 459 -4.69 9.88 -3.75
CA TYR A 459 -4.04 8.63 -3.46
C TYR A 459 -4.88 7.45 -3.97
N SER A 460 -4.31 6.65 -4.86
CA SER A 460 -4.69 5.25 -5.03
C SER A 460 -4.08 4.39 -3.93
N GLU A 461 -4.50 3.12 -3.85
CA GLU A 461 -3.90 2.15 -2.93
C GLU A 461 -2.39 1.97 -3.14
N ALA A 462 -1.94 1.87 -4.39
CA ALA A 462 -0.51 1.84 -4.71
C ALA A 462 0.22 3.09 -4.23
N SER A 463 -0.28 4.29 -4.57
CA SER A 463 0.40 5.54 -4.21
C SER A 463 0.35 5.84 -2.71
N LEU A 464 -0.65 5.35 -1.99
CA LEU A 464 -0.71 5.46 -0.53
C LEU A 464 0.30 4.54 0.14
N VAL A 465 0.40 3.28 -0.30
CA VAL A 465 1.43 2.35 0.19
C VAL A 465 2.83 2.91 -0.07
N LYS A 466 3.05 3.49 -1.26
CA LYS A 466 4.30 4.17 -1.61
C LYS A 466 4.60 5.33 -0.66
N ALA A 467 3.64 6.22 -0.42
CA ALA A 467 3.82 7.35 0.49
C ALA A 467 4.12 6.89 1.93
N LEU A 468 3.38 5.89 2.43
CA LEU A 468 3.63 5.31 3.76
C LEU A 468 5.04 4.73 3.87
N GLU A 469 5.53 4.03 2.85
CA GLU A 469 6.90 3.53 2.82
C GLU A 469 7.95 4.64 2.74
N GLU A 470 7.75 5.64 1.88
CA GLU A 470 8.66 6.78 1.70
C GLU A 470 8.81 7.58 2.99
N ASP A 471 7.70 7.82 3.69
CA ASP A 471 7.63 8.53 4.96
C ASP A 471 8.01 7.66 6.17
N GLY A 472 8.32 6.37 5.99
CA GLY A 472 8.69 5.45 7.08
C GLY A 472 7.52 5.07 8.01
N ILE A 473 6.28 5.31 7.58
CA ILE A 473 5.06 5.05 8.35
C ILE A 473 4.59 3.62 8.10
N GLY A 474 4.59 2.83 9.18
CA GLY A 474 4.20 1.43 9.12
C GLY A 474 5.29 0.53 8.57
N ARG A 475 4.93 -0.72 8.32
CA ARG A 475 5.82 -1.83 7.94
C ARG A 475 5.09 -2.79 6.99
N PRO A 476 5.80 -3.68 6.27
CA PRO A 476 5.22 -4.72 5.42
C PRO A 476 3.98 -5.44 5.97
N SER A 477 3.96 -5.73 7.27
CA SER A 477 2.86 -6.40 7.97
C SER A 477 1.61 -5.54 8.18
N THR A 478 1.68 -4.22 7.98
CA THR A 478 0.65 -3.27 8.43
C THR A 478 -0.05 -2.50 7.32
N TYR A 479 0.57 -2.29 6.15
CA TYR A 479 0.01 -1.46 5.05
C TYR A 479 -1.44 -1.82 4.72
N ALA A 480 -1.72 -3.08 4.42
CA ALA A 480 -3.08 -3.55 4.10
C ALA A 480 -4.06 -3.33 5.25
N SER A 481 -3.63 -3.56 6.49
CA SER A 481 -4.49 -3.46 7.69
C SER A 481 -4.84 -2.00 8.04
N ILE A 482 -3.93 -1.07 7.78
CA ILE A 482 -4.13 0.38 7.96
C ILE A 482 -5.25 0.83 7.02
N ILE A 483 -5.10 0.53 5.72
CA ILE A 483 -6.07 0.92 4.68
C ILE A 483 -7.44 0.31 4.97
N GLN A 484 -7.48 -0.98 5.32
CA GLN A 484 -8.72 -1.66 5.70
C GLN A 484 -9.40 -0.97 6.90
N THR A 485 -8.62 -0.54 7.89
CA THR A 485 -9.16 0.13 9.08
C THR A 485 -9.77 1.48 8.72
N LEU A 486 -9.10 2.30 7.90
CA LEU A 486 -9.63 3.60 7.45
C LEU A 486 -10.96 3.45 6.71
N LEU A 487 -11.06 2.46 5.82
CA LEU A 487 -12.30 2.14 5.10
C LEU A 487 -13.39 1.62 6.04
N PHE A 488 -13.06 0.68 6.92
CA PHE A 488 -14.01 0.07 7.86
C PHE A 488 -14.58 1.09 8.85
N ARG A 489 -13.77 2.06 9.28
CA ARG A 489 -14.17 3.15 10.17
C ARG A 489 -14.88 4.30 9.45
N ASN A 490 -15.00 4.22 8.12
CA ASN A 490 -15.60 5.26 7.29
C ASN A 490 -14.90 6.62 7.40
N TYR A 491 -13.59 6.61 7.63
CA TYR A 491 -12.77 7.83 7.56
C TYR A 491 -12.43 8.21 6.13
N VAL A 492 -12.35 7.21 5.26
CA VAL A 492 -12.16 7.40 3.82
C VAL A 492 -13.15 6.53 3.06
N THR A 493 -13.51 6.97 1.86
CA THR A 493 -14.19 6.17 0.85
C THR A 493 -13.22 5.84 -0.28
N ARG A 494 -13.54 4.78 -1.03
CA ARG A 494 -12.79 4.39 -2.22
C ARG A 494 -13.72 4.43 -3.42
N ASP A 495 -13.37 5.25 -4.41
CA ASP A 495 -14.05 5.31 -5.70
C ASP A 495 -13.03 5.08 -6.82
N ARG A 496 -13.34 4.15 -7.74
CA ARG A 496 -12.47 3.77 -8.87
C ARG A 496 -10.98 3.57 -8.50
N GLY A 497 -10.71 3.06 -7.29
CA GLY A 497 -9.36 2.80 -6.80
C GLY A 497 -8.66 3.97 -6.10
N TYR A 498 -9.29 5.14 -6.03
CA TYR A 498 -8.78 6.33 -5.35
C TYR A 498 -9.49 6.60 -4.03
N PHE A 499 -8.76 7.09 -3.04
CA PHE A 499 -9.29 7.46 -1.73
C PHE A 499 -9.74 8.90 -1.70
N SER A 500 -10.85 9.14 -1.00
CA SER A 500 -11.29 10.47 -0.60
C SER A 500 -11.64 10.46 0.88
N PRO A 501 -11.23 11.48 1.66
CA PRO A 501 -11.64 11.59 3.04
C PRO A 501 -13.15 11.87 3.12
N THR A 502 -13.81 11.28 4.12
CA THR A 502 -15.20 11.64 4.45
C THR A 502 -15.21 12.88 5.35
N ASP A 503 -16.37 13.50 5.56
CA ASP A 503 -16.51 14.58 6.57
C ASP A 503 -16.05 14.12 7.96
N LEU A 504 -16.34 12.86 8.31
CA LEU A 504 -15.85 12.25 9.53
C LEU A 504 -14.32 12.13 9.54
N GLY A 505 -13.71 11.76 8.41
CA GLY A 505 -12.27 11.73 8.23
C GLY A 505 -11.62 13.08 8.49
N PHE A 506 -12.17 14.16 7.93
CA PHE A 506 -11.71 15.54 8.21
C PHE A 506 -11.82 15.88 9.70
N ILE A 507 -13.01 15.71 10.30
CA ILE A 507 -13.25 16.03 11.71
C ILE A 507 -12.29 15.28 12.63
N ILE A 508 -12.07 13.99 12.37
CA ILE A 508 -11.17 13.17 13.18
C ILE A 508 -9.72 13.57 12.97
N CYS A 509 -9.30 13.84 11.73
CA CYS A 509 -7.97 14.35 11.46
C CYS A 509 -7.73 15.67 12.21
N ASP A 510 -8.66 16.62 12.13
CA ASP A 510 -8.51 17.95 12.73
C ASP A 510 -8.46 17.91 14.25
N LEU A 511 -9.37 17.14 14.85
CA LEU A 511 -9.36 16.93 16.29
C LEU A 511 -8.03 16.34 16.74
N LEU A 512 -7.53 15.31 16.04
CA LEU A 512 -6.29 14.66 16.41
C LEU A 512 -5.07 15.57 16.21
N VAL A 513 -5.00 16.32 15.09
CA VAL A 513 -3.88 17.26 14.83
C VAL A 513 -3.84 18.35 15.91
N ALA A 514 -5.00 18.89 16.29
CA ALA A 514 -5.05 19.97 17.28
C ALA A 514 -4.73 19.52 18.71
N ASN A 515 -4.99 18.26 19.07
CA ASN A 515 -4.94 17.81 20.47
C ASN A 515 -3.85 16.75 20.76
N PHE A 516 -3.38 16.05 19.72
CA PHE A 516 -2.35 15.02 19.81
C PHE A 516 -1.28 15.26 18.74
N PRO A 517 -0.66 16.46 18.69
CA PRO A 517 0.24 16.85 17.62
C PRO A 517 1.43 15.90 17.48
N LYS A 518 1.97 15.37 18.59
CA LYS A 518 3.09 14.41 18.56
C LYS A 518 2.68 13.08 17.92
N VAL A 519 1.49 12.57 18.24
CA VAL A 519 0.95 11.34 17.65
C VAL A 519 0.62 11.51 16.16
N MET A 520 0.25 12.73 15.75
CA MET A 520 -0.09 13.06 14.36
C MET A 520 1.12 13.48 13.52
N ASP A 521 2.29 13.62 14.14
CA ASP A 521 3.53 13.96 13.44
C ASP A 521 4.07 12.76 12.66
N ILE A 522 4.40 13.01 11.38
CA ILE A 522 4.90 12.01 10.45
C ILE A 522 6.28 11.51 10.90
N GLY A 523 7.19 12.44 11.23
CA GLY A 523 8.55 12.14 11.65
C GLY A 523 8.59 11.35 12.96
N PHE A 524 7.76 11.72 13.93
CA PHE A 524 7.62 10.98 15.18
C PHE A 524 7.07 9.57 14.98
N THR A 525 6.08 9.41 14.11
CA THR A 525 5.50 8.09 13.81
C THR A 525 6.51 7.18 13.11
N ALA A 526 7.31 7.73 12.20
CA ALA A 526 8.38 7.04 11.51
C ALA A 526 9.51 6.64 12.48
N GLY A 527 10.01 7.59 13.27
CA GLY A 527 11.07 7.34 14.26
C GLY A 527 10.66 6.33 15.34
N MET A 528 9.37 6.26 15.69
CA MET A 528 8.89 5.22 16.60
C MET A 528 9.09 3.80 16.06
N GLU A 529 8.97 3.61 14.75
CA GLU A 529 9.23 2.30 14.16
C GLU A 529 10.73 1.99 14.14
N GLU A 530 11.59 2.98 13.91
CA GLU A 530 13.04 2.85 14.02
C GLU A 530 13.47 2.49 15.45
N HIS A 531 12.92 3.14 16.47
CA HIS A 531 13.17 2.78 17.87
C HIS A 531 12.72 1.34 18.20
N LEU A 532 11.64 0.85 17.58
CA LEU A 532 11.23 -0.55 17.74
C LEU A 532 12.21 -1.52 17.06
N ASP A 533 12.89 -1.08 15.99
CA ASP A 533 13.97 -1.84 15.35
C ASP A 533 15.21 -1.82 16.25
N GLU A 534 15.56 -0.69 16.88
CA GLU A 534 16.63 -0.60 17.88
C GLU A 534 16.38 -1.50 19.10
N VAL A 535 15.12 -1.65 19.54
CA VAL A 535 14.75 -2.63 20.56
C VAL A 535 14.97 -4.06 20.06
N GLU A 536 14.64 -4.35 18.81
CA GLU A 536 14.86 -5.68 18.20
C GLU A 536 16.36 -6.01 18.06
N GLU A 537 17.19 -5.01 17.77
CA GLU A 537 18.65 -5.11 17.70
C GLU A 537 19.31 -5.16 19.09
N GLY A 538 18.57 -4.84 20.15
CA GLY A 538 19.08 -4.78 21.52
C GLY A 538 19.89 -3.51 21.84
N THR A 539 19.80 -2.48 21.00
CA THR A 539 20.47 -1.18 21.20
C THR A 539 19.61 -0.18 21.99
N MET A 540 18.31 -0.46 22.17
CA MET A 540 17.39 0.31 23.01
C MET A 540 16.61 -0.59 23.98
N ASP A 541 16.37 -0.10 25.21
CA ASP A 541 15.46 -0.79 26.15
C ASP A 541 13.99 -0.48 25.84
N HIS A 542 13.19 -1.54 25.79
CA HIS A 542 11.77 -1.46 25.47
C HIS A 542 10.93 -0.71 26.52
N VAL A 543 11.27 -0.77 27.81
CA VAL A 543 10.54 -0.05 28.86
C VAL A 543 10.87 1.44 28.81
N ALA A 544 12.13 1.79 28.56
CA ALA A 544 12.56 3.17 28.33
C ALA A 544 11.80 3.79 27.15
N LEU A 545 11.73 3.10 26.01
CA LEU A 545 10.94 3.53 24.85
C LEU A 545 9.48 3.83 25.22
N LEU A 546 8.84 2.94 26.00
CA LEU A 546 7.46 3.10 26.43
C LEU A 546 7.28 4.29 27.39
N LYS A 547 8.22 4.53 28.31
CA LYS A 547 8.21 5.69 29.22
C LYS A 547 8.33 7.00 28.46
N ASP A 548 9.29 7.08 27.53
CA ASP A 548 9.57 8.27 26.73
C ASP A 548 8.40 8.63 25.82
N PHE A 549 7.67 7.62 25.34
CA PHE A 549 6.40 7.82 24.65
C PHE A 549 5.28 8.29 25.60
N TYR A 550 5.05 7.56 26.69
CA TYR A 550 3.84 7.69 27.50
C TYR A 550 3.75 9.01 28.25
N GLY A 551 4.86 9.52 28.79
CA GLY A 551 4.85 10.77 29.57
C GLY A 551 4.25 11.95 28.81
N PRO A 552 4.83 12.35 27.66
CA PRO A 552 4.27 13.41 26.82
C PRO A 552 2.86 13.10 26.32
N PHE A 553 2.60 11.85 25.92
CA PHE A 553 1.28 11.43 25.46
C PHE A 553 0.19 11.57 26.54
N LYS A 554 0.52 11.28 27.80
CA LYS A 554 -0.41 11.42 28.92
C LYS A 554 -0.78 12.88 29.16
N ALA A 555 0.18 13.79 29.03
CA ALA A 555 -0.07 15.23 29.13
C ALA A 555 -1.02 15.72 28.02
N GLU A 556 -0.80 15.29 26.77
CA GLU A 556 -1.72 15.56 25.64
C GLU A 556 -3.12 15.01 25.93
N LEU A 557 -3.21 13.79 26.44
CA LEU A 557 -4.48 13.14 26.77
C LEU A 557 -5.27 13.88 27.86
N ASP A 558 -4.60 14.28 28.93
CA ASP A 558 -5.23 15.00 30.04
C ASP A 558 -5.72 16.37 29.61
N ASN A 559 -4.92 17.08 28.82
CA ASN A 559 -5.32 18.33 28.21
C ASN A 559 -6.55 18.13 27.30
N ALA A 560 -6.51 17.18 26.37
CA ALA A 560 -7.62 16.89 25.46
C ALA A 560 -8.91 16.52 26.22
N MET A 561 -8.82 15.77 27.32
CA MET A 561 -10.00 15.46 28.13
C MET A 561 -10.60 16.68 28.82
N ALA A 562 -9.76 17.64 29.24
CA ALA A 562 -10.16 18.85 29.95
C ALA A 562 -10.65 19.97 29.02
N SER A 563 -9.95 20.21 27.91
CA SER A 563 -10.14 21.40 27.06
C SER A 563 -11.09 21.18 25.88
N LEU A 564 -11.27 19.94 25.40
CA LEU A 564 -12.14 19.69 24.25
C LEU A 564 -13.59 20.00 24.60
N GLU A 565 -14.24 20.91 23.89
CA GLU A 565 -15.69 20.99 23.89
C GLU A 565 -16.31 19.88 23.03
N LYS A 566 -17.57 19.52 23.28
CA LYS A 566 -18.23 18.50 22.47
C LYS A 566 -18.55 19.09 21.09
N THR A 567 -17.79 18.69 20.08
CA THR A 567 -18.08 19.03 18.68
C THR A 567 -19.35 18.32 18.22
N THR A 568 -20.51 18.96 18.45
CA THR A 568 -21.78 18.48 17.90
C THR A 568 -21.96 19.15 16.55
N VAL A 569 -21.64 18.43 15.48
CA VAL A 569 -22.01 18.86 14.13
C VAL A 569 -23.53 18.84 14.06
N THR A 570 -24.15 19.99 13.78
CA THR A 570 -25.60 20.12 13.65
C THR A 570 -25.96 20.43 12.22
N MET A 571 -27.18 20.06 11.83
CA MET A 571 -27.82 20.50 10.60
C MET A 571 -29.05 21.32 10.97
N ASP A 572 -29.23 22.45 10.30
CA ASP A 572 -30.35 23.37 10.51
C ASP A 572 -31.66 22.75 10.01
N ARG A 573 -32.18 21.82 10.80
CA ARG A 573 -33.40 21.09 10.56
C ARG A 573 -34.12 20.90 11.87
N THR A 574 -35.34 21.41 11.96
CA THR A 574 -36.15 21.32 13.16
C THR A 574 -36.59 19.86 13.40
N CYS A 575 -36.41 19.36 14.62
CA CYS A 575 -36.88 18.04 15.00
C CYS A 575 -38.42 17.97 14.97
N PRO A 576 -39.04 17.13 14.13
CA PRO A 576 -40.50 17.08 13.99
C PRO A 576 -41.22 16.56 15.23
N LYS A 577 -40.51 15.89 16.15
CA LYS A 577 -41.11 15.34 17.38
C LYS A 577 -41.11 16.27 18.59
N CYS A 578 -40.12 17.16 18.73
CA CYS A 578 -39.96 17.98 19.93
C CYS A 578 -39.64 19.45 19.65
N GLY A 579 -39.55 19.85 18.37
CA GLY A 579 -39.31 21.24 17.99
C GLY A 579 -37.87 21.72 18.20
N ALA A 580 -36.92 20.87 18.59
CA ALA A 580 -35.52 21.27 18.68
C ALA A 580 -35.04 21.88 17.34
N PRO A 581 -34.40 23.06 17.33
CA PRO A 581 -34.21 23.86 16.11
C PRO A 581 -33.21 23.25 15.12
N ALA A 582 -32.31 22.39 15.61
CA ALA A 582 -31.32 21.71 14.79
C ALA A 582 -31.21 20.24 15.19
N LEU A 583 -30.93 19.37 14.22
CA LEU A 583 -30.63 17.96 14.45
C LEU A 583 -29.12 17.75 14.51
N ALA A 584 -28.68 16.92 15.45
CA ALA A 584 -27.27 16.53 15.55
C ALA A 584 -26.94 15.50 14.47
N VAL A 585 -25.88 15.75 13.70
CA VAL A 585 -25.28 14.79 12.78
C VAL A 585 -24.54 13.74 13.60
N LYS A 586 -24.92 12.48 13.43
CA LYS A 586 -24.31 11.33 14.08
C LYS A 586 -23.86 10.32 13.06
N TRP A 587 -22.89 9.48 13.45
CA TRP A 587 -22.37 8.40 12.61
C TRP A 587 -22.73 7.05 13.21
N GLY A 588 -23.33 6.19 12.40
CA GLY A 588 -23.70 4.83 12.77
C GLY A 588 -23.24 3.80 11.74
N LYS A 589 -23.66 2.54 11.91
CA LYS A 589 -23.30 1.43 11.02
C LYS A 589 -23.65 1.64 9.53
N ASN A 590 -24.65 2.49 9.26
CA ASN A 590 -25.17 2.76 7.92
C ASN A 590 -24.67 4.10 7.35
N GLY A 591 -23.69 4.74 7.98
CA GLY A 591 -23.22 6.08 7.62
C GLY A 591 -23.76 7.16 8.55
N ARG A 592 -23.74 8.41 8.07
CA ARG A 592 -24.25 9.57 8.79
C ARG A 592 -25.79 9.59 8.82
N PHE A 593 -26.35 10.05 9.93
CA PHE A 593 -27.78 10.23 10.13
C PHE A 593 -28.03 11.44 11.03
N LEU A 594 -29.23 11.99 10.98
CA LEU A 594 -29.63 13.08 11.86
C LEU A 594 -30.34 12.49 13.07
N SER A 595 -30.01 12.99 14.26
CA SER A 595 -30.59 12.59 15.54
C SER A 595 -31.05 13.83 16.29
N CYS A 596 -32.18 13.73 16.98
CA CYS A 596 -32.57 14.80 17.90
C CYS A 596 -31.48 15.01 18.96
N PRO A 597 -31.11 16.27 19.27
CA PRO A 597 -30.15 16.58 20.33
C PRO A 597 -30.66 16.17 21.72
N ASN A 598 -31.98 16.15 21.94
CA ASN A 598 -32.62 15.77 23.22
C ASN A 598 -32.73 14.24 23.42
N PHE A 599 -31.92 13.43 22.74
CA PHE A 599 -31.86 11.98 22.99
C PHE A 599 -31.22 11.72 24.37
N PRO A 600 -31.77 10.82 25.24
CA PRO A 600 -32.74 9.77 24.94
C PRO A 600 -34.22 10.16 25.05
N ASP A 601 -34.54 11.35 25.54
CA ASP A 601 -35.92 11.81 25.81
C ASP A 601 -36.72 11.97 24.50
N CYS A 602 -36.08 12.51 23.45
CA CYS A 602 -36.60 12.51 22.10
C CYS A 602 -35.78 11.56 21.21
N LYS A 603 -36.38 10.42 20.82
CA LYS A 603 -35.76 9.38 19.98
C LYS A 603 -35.93 9.61 18.47
N HIS A 604 -36.18 10.85 18.03
CA HIS A 604 -36.22 11.16 16.59
C HIS A 604 -34.86 10.93 15.95
N ALA A 605 -34.84 10.18 14.85
CA ALA A 605 -33.68 9.99 14.01
C ALA A 605 -34.15 9.79 12.56
N GLU A 606 -33.40 10.33 11.62
CA GLU A 606 -33.72 10.28 10.19
C GLU A 606 -32.44 10.17 9.35
N ALA A 607 -32.60 9.74 8.10
CA ALA A 607 -31.47 9.61 7.18
C ALA A 607 -30.90 11.00 6.86
N TYR A 608 -29.57 11.06 6.69
CA TYR A 608 -28.93 12.31 6.30
C TYR A 608 -29.27 12.64 4.84
N PRO A 609 -29.89 13.80 4.56
CA PRO A 609 -30.29 14.18 3.21
C PRO A 609 -29.07 14.52 2.34
N THR A 610 -29.12 14.19 1.06
CA THR A 610 -28.08 14.62 0.11
C THR A 610 -28.33 16.01 -0.46
N GLY A 611 -29.52 16.57 -0.20
CA GLY A 611 -29.99 17.82 -0.81
C GLY A 611 -30.48 17.65 -2.25
N VAL A 612 -30.42 16.45 -2.82
CA VAL A 612 -30.90 16.18 -4.18
C VAL A 612 -32.35 15.66 -4.13
N PRO A 613 -33.30 16.31 -4.82
CA PRO A 613 -34.68 15.84 -4.88
C PRO A 613 -34.80 14.43 -5.46
N CYS A 614 -35.81 13.68 -5.03
CA CYS A 614 -36.14 12.40 -5.65
C CYS A 614 -36.63 12.64 -7.09
N PRO A 615 -36.08 11.97 -8.11
CA PRO A 615 -36.48 12.20 -9.50
C PRO A 615 -37.82 11.52 -9.86
N GLU A 616 -38.42 10.77 -8.94
CA GLU A 616 -39.71 10.13 -9.15
C GLU A 616 -40.85 11.17 -9.19
N PRO A 617 -41.73 11.16 -10.21
CA PRO A 617 -42.85 12.09 -10.30
C PRO A 617 -43.71 12.10 -9.02
N ASP A 618 -44.15 13.29 -8.61
CA ASP A 618 -44.95 13.54 -7.39
C ASP A 618 -44.31 13.08 -6.06
N CYS A 619 -43.02 12.74 -6.08
CA CYS A 619 -42.28 12.43 -4.87
C CYS A 619 -41.66 13.70 -4.27
N GLY A 620 -42.32 14.28 -3.27
CA GLY A 620 -41.74 15.34 -2.43
C GLY A 620 -40.66 14.85 -1.44
N GLY A 621 -39.90 13.82 -1.83
CA GLY A 621 -38.79 13.24 -1.07
C GLY A 621 -37.44 13.69 -1.63
N GLU A 622 -36.37 13.28 -0.95
CA GLU A 622 -34.99 13.56 -1.34
C GLU A 622 -34.20 12.26 -1.39
N LEU A 623 -33.13 12.23 -2.17
CA LEU A 623 -32.18 11.12 -2.13
C LEU A 623 -31.39 11.15 -0.83
N VAL A 624 -31.29 9.99 -0.19
CA VAL A 624 -30.49 9.77 1.01
C VAL A 624 -29.46 8.67 0.77
N GLU A 625 -28.28 8.83 1.35
CA GLU A 625 -27.23 7.82 1.27
C GLU A 625 -27.64 6.56 2.03
N ARG A 626 -27.47 5.40 1.40
CA ARG A 626 -27.74 4.06 1.94
C ARG A 626 -26.57 3.13 1.61
N ARG A 627 -26.48 2.01 2.32
CA ARG A 627 -25.44 1.00 2.12
C ARG A 627 -26.00 -0.39 1.90
N ASN A 628 -25.41 -1.11 0.95
CA ASN A 628 -25.71 -2.52 0.74
C ASN A 628 -24.92 -3.41 1.72
N ARG A 629 -25.23 -4.72 1.76
CA ARG A 629 -24.56 -5.69 2.66
C ARG A 629 -23.05 -5.80 2.44
N ARG A 630 -22.54 -5.41 1.26
CA ARG A 630 -21.12 -5.44 0.90
C ARG A 630 -20.42 -4.08 1.15
N GLY A 631 -21.11 -3.12 1.75
CA GLY A 631 -20.58 -1.79 2.07
C GLY A 631 -20.58 -0.79 0.91
N GLY A 632 -21.12 -1.16 -0.26
CA GLY A 632 -21.29 -0.23 -1.38
C GLY A 632 -22.36 0.81 -1.08
N VAL A 633 -22.06 2.07 -1.40
CA VAL A 633 -22.98 3.20 -1.26
C VAL A 633 -23.96 3.23 -2.43
N PHE A 634 -25.23 3.47 -2.12
CA PHE A 634 -26.27 3.77 -3.11
C PHE A 634 -27.20 4.83 -2.52
N TYR A 635 -28.02 5.45 -3.35
CA TYR A 635 -28.96 6.49 -2.95
C TYR A 635 -30.37 5.92 -3.07
N GLY A 636 -31.20 6.11 -2.06
CA GLY A 636 -32.61 5.76 -2.12
C GLY A 636 -33.47 6.93 -1.67
N CYS A 637 -34.74 6.94 -2.06
CA CYS A 637 -35.66 7.98 -1.59
C CYS A 637 -35.79 7.98 -0.05
N SER A 638 -35.89 9.18 0.53
CA SER A 638 -36.15 9.40 1.96
C SER A 638 -37.52 8.87 2.39
N ARG A 639 -38.50 8.84 1.47
CA ARG A 639 -39.85 8.30 1.66
C ARG A 639 -39.96 6.80 1.36
N TYR A 640 -38.93 6.01 1.65
CA TYR A 640 -39.03 4.55 1.52
C TYR A 640 -39.77 3.98 2.74
N PRO A 641 -40.73 3.05 2.60
CA PRO A 641 -41.03 2.23 1.41
C PRO A 641 -42.05 2.82 0.42
N GLU A 642 -42.60 4.00 0.68
CA GLU A 642 -43.64 4.63 -0.14
C GLU A 642 -43.13 4.99 -1.55
N CYS A 643 -41.88 5.44 -1.65
CA CYS A 643 -41.14 5.61 -2.89
C CYS A 643 -39.93 4.65 -2.89
N LYS A 644 -39.88 3.77 -3.89
CA LYS A 644 -38.83 2.74 -4.03
C LYS A 644 -37.68 3.15 -4.94
N HIS A 645 -37.61 4.43 -5.32
CA HIS A 645 -36.54 4.95 -6.17
C HIS A 645 -35.17 4.68 -5.53
N ILE A 646 -34.27 4.12 -6.33
CA ILE A 646 -32.88 3.86 -5.99
C ILE A 646 -31.97 4.25 -7.16
N SER A 647 -30.80 4.79 -6.84
CA SER A 647 -29.76 5.11 -7.81
C SER A 647 -28.39 4.79 -7.25
N ASN A 648 -27.45 4.41 -8.10
CA ASN A 648 -26.04 4.20 -7.71
C ASN A 648 -25.24 5.51 -7.72
N LYS A 649 -25.81 6.62 -8.21
CA LYS A 649 -25.17 7.94 -8.26
C LYS A 649 -26.19 9.03 -7.98
N LEU A 650 -25.75 10.15 -7.43
CA LEU A 650 -26.57 11.35 -7.42
C LEU A 650 -26.70 11.88 -8.86
N PRO A 651 -27.90 12.34 -9.27
CA PRO A 651 -28.08 13.12 -10.48
C PRO A 651 -27.07 14.28 -10.51
N ASN A 652 -26.40 14.50 -11.64
CA ASN A 652 -25.57 15.69 -11.80
C ASN A 652 -26.50 16.92 -11.83
N PRO A 653 -26.22 17.99 -11.06
CA PRO A 653 -27.03 19.21 -11.12
C PRO A 653 -26.88 20.00 -12.44
N SER A 654 -26.03 19.55 -13.37
CA SER A 654 -25.67 20.23 -14.60
C SER A 654 -25.82 19.32 -15.81
N SER A 655 -27.06 18.89 -16.04
CA SER A 655 -27.51 18.33 -17.31
C SER A 655 -28.92 18.82 -17.56
N ASP A 656 -29.02 20.13 -17.74
CA ASP A 656 -30.02 20.84 -18.54
C ASP A 656 -29.29 21.90 -19.37
#